data_AF-A0A2V7GM18-F1
#
_entry.id   AF-A0A2V7GM18-F1
#
_cell.length_a   1.000
_cell.length_b   1.000
_cell.length_c   1.000
_cell.angle_alpha   90.00
_cell.angle_beta   90.00
_cell.angle_gamma   90.00
#
_symmetry.space_group_name_H-M   'P 1'
#
loop_
_entity.id
_entity.type
_entity.pdbx_description
1 polymer ?
#
loop_
_entity_poly.entity_id
_entity_poly.type
_entity_poly.pdbx_seq_one_letter_code
_entity_poly.pdbx_strand_id
1 'polypeptide(L)'
;MAGLMPLGATGVDQFRAAHPTYDGRGVIIGILDSGVDPGVAGLITTTTGAPKLLDLRDFSGEGRIVLTPVTPTGDGVVTVAGKHLVGAGRIARLAAGATWYAGVFRELPLGKLPAADVNGDGDNTDEFPVVVVKAMDGWVAFLDTNLNGSLEDEMPLHDYRQGRETIALGRRPLTIAANFTDSAGAPILDLVFDTSGHGTHVAGIAAGHNLYNVQGFDGVAPGAQLLALKIANNARGGISVNGSMVRAMEYAARFAAQRNLPLVLNLSFGVGNEQEGRAVIDSLINGFLAAHPDVVFAISAGNDGPGLSTMGFPGSADLALSVGALYPGVFSRPPQPGVPPAPDALAWFSSRGGASDKPDVLAPGVAFSSVPRWNTGDEIKGGTSMAAPHAAGLAACLVSAMTQEGRRPGAAEVMQALRVSATPIAGATVLDAGAGVPKLEAAYRWLAAGHQGAVYVVRTPNGSSAAFRRDGLAGPGDTVQSFHVAPAMGFRAAQLDLRSDAAWLSVPAQIRAGAPATDIAVAYRGASFAAPGVYVGTVTARNPSDTLAGPLFELVNAIVVPYDLPTRPLSDPRHAVAAGRVQRYFLRVPAVGSTLHATVSLADSTQHAFAKLYEPDGRPFRDAPDDISVGGADGGTADVVVRAEDLVAGVYELDVVAPPLAAVTADVRAAIAAVTLARTGHGLEAGDAGSETVAGRVTSQLIGAEAAFPVEGRGLPAESLTVRVPAWAARAEVDVEMPREQWNRFTDFGVTVFDSSGQQVNEGPMNYAVARQRFAVPEELAGQALIVELFPASAQVGPVPAWRATVRVRFLLKTPRPAQAGKDVTVVAGGRSTLELAATPPLQAPAGFQPLVEVRVTPPAGDAAIRRATLEHP
;
A
#
# COMPACT_ATOMS: atom_id res chain seq x y z
N MET A 1 16.92 -6.81 23.03
CA MET A 1 15.65 -6.10 22.84
C MET A 1 15.82 -4.59 22.69
N ALA A 2 16.81 -3.97 23.35
CA ALA A 2 17.13 -2.56 23.11
C ALA A 2 17.31 -2.28 21.60
N GLY A 3 16.56 -1.30 21.08
CA GLY A 3 16.58 -0.88 19.68
C GLY A 3 15.57 -1.57 18.75
N LEU A 4 15.01 -2.73 19.12
CA LEU A 4 14.07 -3.47 18.24
C LEU A 4 12.73 -2.73 18.04
N MET A 5 12.33 -1.90 19.01
CA MET A 5 11.42 -0.78 18.77
C MET A 5 12.30 0.46 18.56
N PRO A 6 12.41 1.00 17.33
CA PRO A 6 13.38 2.04 16.97
C PRO A 6 13.00 3.45 17.46
N LEU A 7 12.92 3.65 18.78
CA LEU A 7 12.51 4.91 19.42
C LEU A 7 13.57 6.03 19.33
N GLY A 8 14.85 5.65 19.25
CA GLY A 8 15.98 6.59 19.28
C GLY A 8 16.09 7.47 18.03
N ALA A 9 15.66 6.96 16.86
CA ALA A 9 15.71 7.68 15.58
C ALA A 9 14.98 9.03 15.64
N THR A 10 13.87 9.10 16.37
CA THR A 10 13.04 10.30 16.54
C THR A 10 13.19 10.94 17.94
N GLY A 11 14.12 10.43 18.77
CA GLY A 11 14.41 10.93 20.11
C GLY A 11 13.31 10.67 21.15
N VAL A 12 12.47 9.65 20.96
CA VAL A 12 11.35 9.34 21.88
C VAL A 12 11.85 8.85 23.23
N ASP A 13 12.90 8.05 23.23
CA ASP A 13 13.59 7.56 24.43
C ASP A 13 14.11 8.71 25.31
N GLN A 14 14.79 9.68 24.70
CA GLN A 14 15.30 10.87 25.39
C GLN A 14 14.17 11.77 25.88
N PHE A 15 13.14 11.98 25.04
CA PHE A 15 11.98 12.79 25.40
C PHE A 15 11.23 12.23 26.61
N ARG A 16 10.96 10.92 26.62
CA ARG A 16 10.28 10.26 27.75
C ARG A 16 11.13 10.22 29.02
N ALA A 17 12.46 10.16 28.90
CA ALA A 17 13.34 10.27 30.06
C ALA A 17 13.29 11.67 30.69
N ALA A 18 13.23 12.72 29.86
CA ALA A 18 13.11 14.11 30.32
C ALA A 18 11.69 14.46 30.81
N HIS A 19 10.67 13.90 30.18
CA HIS A 19 9.26 14.18 30.44
C HIS A 19 8.45 12.89 30.63
N PRO A 20 8.57 12.23 31.80
CA PRO A 20 7.98 10.90 32.01
C PRO A 20 6.46 10.83 31.90
N THR A 21 5.76 11.97 32.00
CA THR A 21 4.30 12.04 31.89
C THR A 21 3.81 12.45 30.50
N TYR A 22 4.70 12.80 29.56
CA TYR A 22 4.33 13.21 28.21
C TYR A 22 4.34 12.02 27.24
N ASP A 23 3.88 10.88 27.72
CA ASP A 23 3.92 9.57 27.05
C ASP A 23 2.65 9.25 26.23
N GLY A 24 1.85 10.28 25.91
CA GLY A 24 0.59 10.13 25.18
C GLY A 24 -0.65 9.99 26.07
N ARG A 25 -0.50 9.97 27.41
CA ARG A 25 -1.66 9.91 28.32
C ARG A 25 -2.67 11.02 28.05
N GLY A 26 -3.95 10.67 28.14
CA GLY A 26 -5.07 11.58 27.86
C GLY A 26 -5.34 11.82 26.37
N VAL A 27 -4.67 11.11 25.46
CA VAL A 27 -4.90 11.17 24.00
C VAL A 27 -5.45 9.84 23.50
N ILE A 28 -6.36 9.90 22.54
CA ILE A 28 -6.87 8.74 21.79
C ILE A 28 -6.13 8.63 20.46
N ILE A 29 -5.65 7.44 20.11
CA ILE A 29 -5.19 7.12 18.75
C ILE A 29 -6.20 6.15 18.10
N GLY A 30 -6.78 6.55 16.97
CA GLY A 30 -7.59 5.66 16.13
C GLY A 30 -6.71 4.92 15.13
N ILE A 31 -6.72 3.59 15.18
CA ILE A 31 -5.99 2.71 14.26
C ILE A 31 -6.98 2.20 13.21
N LEU A 32 -6.93 2.76 12.00
CA LEU A 32 -7.73 2.32 10.86
C LEU A 32 -6.90 1.30 10.06
N ASP A 33 -7.25 0.01 10.17
CA ASP A 33 -6.39 -1.07 9.68
C ASP A 33 -7.16 -2.39 9.43
N SER A 34 -6.45 -3.51 9.29
CA SER A 34 -6.94 -4.88 9.09
C SER A 34 -7.61 -5.52 10.31
N GLY A 35 -7.57 -4.84 11.46
CA GLY A 35 -8.00 -5.38 12.76
C GLY A 35 -6.90 -5.33 13.80
N VAL A 36 -7.28 -5.37 15.08
CA VAL A 36 -6.34 -5.42 16.21
C VAL A 36 -6.82 -6.52 17.14
N ASP A 37 -5.93 -7.44 17.50
CA ASP A 37 -6.20 -8.45 18.51
C ASP A 37 -6.14 -7.80 19.91
N PRO A 38 -7.27 -7.78 20.65
CA PRO A 38 -7.33 -7.13 21.95
C PRO A 38 -6.66 -7.92 23.09
N GLY A 39 -6.31 -9.19 22.86
CA GLY A 39 -5.75 -10.09 23.87
C GLY A 39 -4.23 -10.15 23.90
N VAL A 40 -3.52 -9.43 23.03
CA VAL A 40 -2.06 -9.52 22.96
C VAL A 40 -1.36 -8.77 24.09
N ALA A 41 -0.29 -9.36 24.60
CA ALA A 41 0.60 -8.69 25.54
C ALA A 41 1.19 -7.42 24.90
N GLY A 42 1.01 -6.28 25.55
CA GLY A 42 1.32 -4.97 24.99
C GLY A 42 0.10 -4.07 24.75
N LEU A 43 -1.07 -4.66 24.52
CA LEU A 43 -2.30 -3.94 24.17
C LEU A 43 -3.39 -4.04 25.25
N ILE A 44 -3.02 -4.37 26.49
CA ILE A 44 -3.97 -4.56 27.60
C ILE A 44 -4.16 -3.27 28.41
N THR A 45 -3.06 -2.65 28.85
CA THR A 45 -3.10 -1.45 29.70
C THR A 45 -2.17 -0.35 29.18
N THR A 46 -2.44 0.88 29.58
CA THR A 46 -1.53 2.03 29.41
C THR A 46 -0.51 2.10 30.55
N THR A 47 0.48 2.97 30.44
CA THR A 47 1.44 3.30 31.54
C THR A 47 0.77 3.78 32.82
N THR A 48 -0.50 4.21 32.77
CA THR A 48 -1.29 4.66 33.92
C THR A 48 -2.16 3.57 34.53
N GLY A 49 -2.13 2.35 33.97
CA GLY A 49 -2.99 1.23 34.36
C GLY A 49 -4.41 1.29 33.76
N ALA A 50 -4.76 2.35 33.04
CA ALA A 50 -6.04 2.41 32.31
C ALA A 50 -6.08 1.38 31.17
N PRO A 51 -7.28 0.89 30.77
CA PRO A 51 -7.42 0.00 29.62
C PRO A 51 -6.83 0.63 28.36
N LYS A 52 -6.02 -0.14 27.62
CA LYS A 52 -5.38 0.34 26.40
C LYS A 52 -6.41 0.54 25.29
N LEU A 53 -7.27 -0.45 25.05
CA LEU A 53 -8.34 -0.37 24.06
C LEU A 53 -9.61 0.20 24.71
N LEU A 54 -10.10 1.31 24.14
CA LEU A 54 -11.36 1.92 24.53
C LEU A 54 -12.55 1.28 23.82
N ASP A 55 -12.34 0.88 22.56
CA ASP A 55 -13.32 0.20 21.72
C ASP A 55 -12.62 -0.49 20.54
N LEU A 56 -13.32 -1.47 19.96
CA LEU A 56 -12.91 -2.28 18.80
C LEU A 56 -14.12 -2.42 17.88
N ARG A 57 -13.99 -1.99 16.62
CA ARG A 57 -15.09 -1.96 15.65
C ARG A 57 -14.74 -2.60 14.31
N ASP A 58 -15.61 -3.47 13.82
CA ASP A 58 -15.55 -3.97 12.44
C ASP A 58 -16.46 -3.16 11.49
N PHE A 59 -15.83 -2.47 10.54
CA PHE A 59 -16.52 -1.77 9.44
C PHE A 59 -16.43 -2.51 8.11
N SER A 60 -15.69 -3.63 8.05
CA SER A 60 -15.52 -4.46 6.87
C SER A 60 -16.60 -5.54 6.74
N GLY A 61 -17.13 -5.99 7.87
CA GLY A 61 -18.13 -7.06 7.93
C GLY A 61 -17.55 -8.43 7.61
N GLU A 62 -16.22 -8.59 7.76
CA GLU A 62 -15.55 -9.89 7.59
C GLU A 62 -16.09 -10.93 8.58
N GLY A 63 -16.30 -10.53 9.84
CA GLY A 63 -16.87 -11.41 10.86
C GLY A 63 -18.40 -11.40 10.92
N ARG A 64 -19.09 -10.91 9.88
CA ARG A 64 -20.55 -10.82 9.88
C ARG A 64 -21.19 -12.20 9.91
N ILE A 65 -22.08 -12.41 10.87
CA ILE A 65 -22.88 -13.64 10.95
C ILE A 65 -24.28 -13.37 10.38
N VAL A 66 -24.67 -14.18 9.39
CA VAL A 66 -26.05 -14.18 8.89
C VAL A 66 -26.95 -14.82 9.93
N LEU A 67 -27.77 -14.00 10.57
CA LEU A 67 -28.67 -14.41 11.64
C LEU A 67 -30.09 -14.65 11.11
N THR A 68 -30.69 -15.75 11.52
CA THR A 68 -32.10 -16.08 11.24
C THR A 68 -32.87 -16.31 12.54
N PRO A 69 -34.17 -15.95 12.62
CA PRO A 69 -34.97 -16.24 13.80
C PRO A 69 -35.03 -17.74 14.09
N VAL A 70 -34.91 -18.11 15.37
CA VAL A 70 -35.00 -19.49 15.84
C VAL A 70 -35.88 -19.55 17.09
N THR A 71 -36.48 -20.71 17.33
CA THR A 71 -37.26 -21.00 18.54
C THR A 71 -36.66 -22.22 19.24
N PRO A 72 -36.15 -22.08 20.48
CA PRO A 72 -35.75 -23.23 21.27
C PRO A 72 -36.92 -24.18 21.52
N THR A 73 -36.65 -25.48 21.57
CA THR A 73 -37.62 -26.50 21.95
C THR A 73 -37.81 -26.52 23.47
N GLY A 74 -38.98 -27.01 23.92
CA GLY A 74 -39.36 -26.99 25.35
C GLY A 74 -38.49 -27.85 26.28
N ASP A 75 -37.64 -28.70 25.72
CA ASP A 75 -36.63 -29.53 26.39
C ASP A 75 -35.26 -28.82 26.53
N GLY A 76 -35.16 -27.53 26.18
CA GLY A 76 -33.95 -26.74 26.38
C GLY A 76 -32.89 -26.91 25.29
N VAL A 77 -33.32 -27.35 24.10
CA VAL A 77 -32.47 -27.51 22.91
C VAL A 77 -32.76 -26.40 21.91
N VAL A 78 -31.76 -25.99 21.13
CA VAL A 78 -31.91 -25.09 19.97
C VAL A 78 -31.18 -25.69 18.77
N THR A 79 -31.80 -25.66 17.59
CA THR A 79 -31.19 -26.23 16.37
C THR A 79 -30.60 -25.11 15.53
N VAL A 80 -29.32 -25.21 15.20
CA VAL A 80 -28.57 -24.22 14.42
C VAL A 80 -27.86 -24.92 13.26
N ALA A 81 -28.22 -24.58 12.02
CA ALA A 81 -27.68 -25.21 10.81
C ALA A 81 -27.68 -26.76 10.85
N GLY A 82 -28.73 -27.36 11.42
CA GLY A 82 -28.87 -28.82 11.55
C GLY A 82 -28.15 -29.44 12.76
N LYS A 83 -27.38 -28.66 13.54
CA LYS A 83 -26.76 -29.11 14.80
C LYS A 83 -27.72 -28.84 15.97
N HIS A 84 -27.91 -29.82 16.85
CA HIS A 84 -28.72 -29.68 18.06
C HIS A 84 -27.84 -29.24 19.22
N LEU A 85 -28.14 -28.07 19.79
CA LEU A 85 -27.38 -27.48 20.90
C LEU A 85 -28.19 -27.53 22.19
N VAL A 86 -27.63 -28.14 23.24
CA VAL A 86 -28.23 -28.09 24.59
C VAL A 86 -27.89 -26.78 25.31
N GLY A 87 -28.55 -26.49 26.43
CA GLY A 87 -28.26 -25.29 27.23
C GLY A 87 -29.13 -24.07 26.92
N ALA A 88 -30.12 -24.17 26.03
CA ALA A 88 -31.07 -23.08 25.77
C ALA A 88 -31.86 -22.69 27.03
N GLY A 89 -32.10 -23.62 27.95
CA GLY A 89 -32.71 -23.31 29.25
C GLY A 89 -31.89 -22.32 30.10
N ARG A 90 -30.56 -22.33 30.01
CA ARG A 90 -29.69 -21.33 30.65
C ARG A 90 -29.86 -19.96 30.00
N ILE A 91 -29.79 -19.91 28.67
CA ILE A 91 -29.91 -18.66 27.89
C ILE A 91 -31.30 -18.03 28.07
N ALA A 92 -32.35 -18.85 28.16
CA ALA A 92 -33.72 -18.37 28.38
C ALA A 92 -33.92 -17.60 29.68
N ARG A 93 -33.09 -17.85 30.69
CA ARG A 93 -33.11 -17.08 31.95
C ARG A 93 -32.46 -15.70 31.82
N LEU A 94 -31.63 -15.50 30.79
CA LEU A 94 -30.98 -14.23 30.46
C LEU A 94 -31.75 -13.43 29.40
N ALA A 95 -32.53 -14.12 28.56
CA ALA A 95 -33.32 -13.52 27.50
C ALA A 95 -34.51 -12.72 28.07
N ALA A 96 -34.59 -11.44 27.69
CA ALA A 96 -35.73 -10.56 27.90
C ALA A 96 -36.61 -10.44 26.64
N GLY A 97 -36.06 -10.73 25.45
CA GLY A 97 -36.79 -10.73 24.18
C GLY A 97 -37.42 -12.08 23.82
N ALA A 98 -38.57 -12.04 23.14
CA ALA A 98 -39.28 -13.24 22.70
C ALA A 98 -38.61 -13.94 21.51
N THR A 99 -37.93 -13.19 20.63
CA THR A 99 -37.29 -13.72 19.43
C THR A 99 -35.81 -13.99 19.68
N TRP A 100 -35.38 -15.21 19.39
CA TRP A 100 -33.99 -15.60 19.37
C TRP A 100 -33.51 -15.62 17.94
N TYR A 101 -32.21 -15.44 17.75
CA TYR A 101 -31.58 -15.52 16.45
C TYR A 101 -30.46 -16.54 16.51
N ALA A 102 -30.21 -17.22 15.39
CA ALA A 102 -29.10 -18.14 15.26
C ALA A 102 -28.39 -17.97 13.93
N GLY A 103 -27.11 -18.31 13.90
CA GLY A 103 -26.28 -18.29 12.72
C GLY A 103 -25.05 -19.17 12.94
N VAL A 104 -24.09 -19.10 12.01
CA VAL A 104 -22.87 -19.90 12.11
C VAL A 104 -21.67 -19.05 11.72
N PHE A 105 -20.62 -19.12 12.53
CA PHE A 105 -19.31 -18.58 12.18
C PHE A 105 -18.51 -19.67 11.46
N ARG A 106 -17.93 -19.33 10.30
CA ARG A 106 -17.26 -20.27 9.40
C ARG A 106 -15.82 -19.85 9.16
N GLU A 107 -14.91 -20.81 9.15
CA GLU A 107 -13.50 -20.58 8.86
C GLU A 107 -13.20 -20.48 7.37
N LEU A 108 -13.81 -21.32 6.54
CA LEU A 108 -13.49 -21.42 5.11
C LEU A 108 -13.55 -20.07 4.39
N PRO A 109 -14.54 -19.19 4.65
CA PRO A 109 -14.60 -17.87 4.01
C PRO A 109 -13.57 -16.86 4.54
N LEU A 110 -12.79 -17.18 5.57
CA LEU A 110 -11.77 -16.30 6.17
C LEU A 110 -10.41 -16.38 5.46
N GLY A 111 -10.27 -17.26 4.48
CA GLY A 111 -9.12 -17.33 3.58
C GLY A 111 -8.20 -18.51 3.87
N LYS A 112 -6.89 -18.26 3.95
CA LYS A 112 -5.86 -19.30 4.01
C LYS A 112 -5.33 -19.54 5.42
N LEU A 113 -4.88 -20.78 5.64
CA LEU A 113 -4.09 -21.17 6.80
C LEU A 113 -2.75 -20.40 6.86
N PRO A 114 -2.20 -20.16 8.06
CA PRO A 114 -2.76 -20.48 9.37
C PRO A 114 -3.74 -19.42 9.91
N ALA A 115 -3.93 -18.30 9.21
CA ALA A 115 -4.75 -17.20 9.73
C ALA A 115 -6.25 -17.54 9.81
N ALA A 116 -6.77 -18.28 8.83
CA ALA A 116 -8.18 -18.69 8.78
C ALA A 116 -8.54 -19.81 9.78
N ASP A 117 -7.55 -20.48 10.36
CA ASP A 117 -7.71 -21.48 11.42
C ASP A 117 -7.88 -20.76 12.76
N VAL A 118 -9.13 -20.44 13.10
CA VAL A 118 -9.46 -19.62 14.27
C VAL A 118 -9.49 -20.43 15.56
N ASN A 119 -9.49 -21.77 15.47
CA ASN A 119 -9.44 -22.67 16.62
C ASN A 119 -8.05 -23.33 16.84
N GLY A 120 -7.15 -23.28 15.86
CA GLY A 120 -5.79 -23.81 15.88
C GLY A 120 -5.67 -25.33 15.73
N ASP A 121 -6.59 -26.00 15.04
CA ASP A 121 -6.58 -27.46 14.86
C ASP A 121 -5.88 -27.95 13.59
N GLY A 122 -5.53 -27.04 12.68
CA GLY A 122 -4.77 -27.32 11.47
C GLY A 122 -5.60 -27.38 10.18
N ASP A 123 -6.91 -27.13 10.24
CA ASP A 123 -7.72 -26.87 9.05
C ASP A 123 -8.54 -25.56 9.17
N ASN A 124 -9.35 -25.26 8.14
CA ASN A 124 -10.18 -24.06 8.07
C ASN A 124 -11.61 -24.40 7.64
N THR A 125 -12.11 -25.58 8.00
CA THR A 125 -13.41 -26.08 7.55
C THR A 125 -14.47 -26.07 8.64
N ASP A 126 -14.15 -25.56 9.82
CA ASP A 126 -15.05 -25.59 10.95
C ASP A 126 -16.23 -24.62 10.83
N GLU A 127 -17.29 -25.02 11.54
CA GLU A 127 -18.54 -24.31 11.63
C GLU A 127 -18.98 -24.20 13.09
N PHE A 128 -18.88 -22.99 13.67
CA PHE A 128 -19.21 -22.68 15.07
C PHE A 128 -20.64 -22.13 15.19
N PRO A 129 -21.59 -22.89 15.76
CA PRO A 129 -22.95 -22.42 15.96
C PRO A 129 -23.03 -21.23 16.91
N VAL A 130 -23.85 -20.25 16.54
CA VAL A 130 -24.03 -19.01 17.30
C VAL A 130 -25.51 -18.80 17.60
N VAL A 131 -25.82 -18.44 18.85
CA VAL A 131 -27.16 -18.04 19.29
C VAL A 131 -27.09 -16.62 19.85
N VAL A 132 -28.03 -15.77 19.44
CA VAL A 132 -28.15 -14.38 19.87
C VAL A 132 -29.51 -14.13 20.49
N VAL A 133 -29.52 -13.50 21.66
CA VAL A 133 -30.74 -13.12 22.38
C VAL A 133 -30.68 -11.66 22.83
N LYS A 134 -31.86 -11.05 23.01
CA LYS A 134 -31.97 -9.75 23.67
C LYS A 134 -32.02 -9.97 25.18
N ALA A 135 -31.03 -9.48 25.91
CA ALA A 135 -31.04 -9.36 27.36
C ALA A 135 -31.48 -7.95 27.81
N MET A 136 -31.53 -7.71 29.12
CA MET A 136 -31.95 -6.43 29.70
C MET A 136 -30.99 -5.28 29.41
N ASP A 137 -29.71 -5.58 29.24
CA ASP A 137 -28.60 -4.66 29.02
C ASP A 137 -28.16 -4.57 27.55
N GLY A 138 -28.61 -5.47 26.68
CA GLY A 138 -28.26 -5.41 25.27
C GLY A 138 -28.54 -6.68 24.49
N TRP A 139 -27.95 -6.78 23.31
CA TRP A 139 -27.85 -8.03 22.57
C TRP A 139 -26.69 -8.86 23.10
N VAL A 140 -26.86 -10.17 23.19
CA VAL A 140 -25.88 -11.11 23.75
C VAL A 140 -25.72 -12.30 22.82
N ALA A 141 -24.49 -12.64 22.46
CA ALA A 141 -24.15 -13.84 21.69
C ALA A 141 -23.59 -14.95 22.59
N PHE A 142 -23.89 -16.19 22.22
CA PHE A 142 -23.31 -17.42 22.76
C PHE A 142 -22.83 -18.25 21.57
N LEU A 143 -21.57 -18.65 21.58
CA LEU A 143 -20.96 -19.48 20.55
C LEU A 143 -20.58 -20.81 21.18
N ASP A 144 -20.84 -21.93 20.51
CA ASP A 144 -20.30 -23.24 20.93
C ASP A 144 -18.80 -23.25 20.59
N THR A 145 -17.97 -22.84 21.55
CA THR A 145 -16.55 -22.49 21.33
C THR A 145 -15.63 -23.70 21.26
N ASN A 146 -16.11 -24.86 21.74
CA ASN A 146 -15.38 -26.12 21.79
C ASN A 146 -16.05 -27.23 20.93
N LEU A 147 -17.10 -26.88 20.18
CA LEU A 147 -17.83 -27.75 19.26
C LEU A 147 -18.39 -29.02 19.93
N ASN A 148 -18.75 -28.94 21.21
CA ASN A 148 -19.27 -30.07 21.97
C ASN A 148 -20.81 -30.21 21.86
N GLY A 149 -21.49 -29.29 21.16
CA GLY A 149 -22.95 -29.27 21.02
C GLY A 149 -23.69 -28.71 22.25
N SER A 150 -23.03 -27.93 23.09
CA SER A 150 -23.59 -27.35 24.31
C SER A 150 -23.32 -25.84 24.39
N LEU A 151 -24.30 -25.10 24.92
CA LEU A 151 -24.17 -23.67 25.25
C LEU A 151 -24.15 -23.44 26.76
N GLU A 152 -24.01 -24.49 27.57
CA GLU A 152 -24.10 -24.40 29.03
C GLU A 152 -22.89 -23.70 29.66
N ASP A 153 -21.69 -23.95 29.12
CA ASP A 153 -20.41 -23.38 29.55
C ASP A 153 -20.02 -22.10 28.82
N GLU A 154 -20.80 -21.70 27.82
CA GLU A 154 -20.41 -20.63 26.91
C GLU A 154 -20.54 -19.23 27.53
N MET A 155 -19.52 -18.41 27.30
CA MET A 155 -19.47 -17.04 27.83
C MET A 155 -20.44 -16.13 27.07
N PRO A 156 -21.31 -15.37 27.76
CA PRO A 156 -22.10 -14.34 27.09
C PRO A 156 -21.19 -13.25 26.52
N LEU A 157 -21.34 -12.95 25.24
CA LEU A 157 -20.65 -11.85 24.56
C LEU A 157 -21.62 -10.70 24.32
N HIS A 158 -21.37 -9.57 24.98
CA HIS A 158 -22.06 -8.32 24.70
C HIS A 158 -21.34 -7.54 23.61
N ASP A 159 -21.92 -6.42 23.21
CA ASP A 159 -21.20 -5.44 22.43
C ASP A 159 -19.93 -5.01 23.19
N TYR A 160 -18.77 -5.07 22.52
CA TYR A 160 -17.47 -4.84 23.15
C TYR A 160 -17.37 -3.51 23.91
N ARG A 161 -18.05 -2.46 23.46
CA ARG A 161 -18.05 -1.16 24.16
C ARG A 161 -18.75 -1.21 25.51
N GLN A 162 -19.67 -2.16 25.70
CA GLN A 162 -20.44 -2.32 26.93
C GLN A 162 -19.74 -3.28 27.89
N GLY A 163 -19.56 -4.54 27.48
CA GLY A 163 -19.07 -5.58 28.38
C GLY A 163 -17.57 -5.89 28.27
N ARG A 164 -16.94 -5.53 27.14
CA ARG A 164 -15.52 -5.79 26.84
C ARG A 164 -15.12 -7.27 26.96
N GLU A 165 -16.08 -8.17 26.89
CA GLU A 165 -15.79 -9.61 26.89
C GLU A 165 -15.13 -10.01 25.58
N THR A 166 -14.24 -11.00 25.69
CA THR A 166 -13.54 -11.60 24.55
C THR A 166 -13.45 -13.10 24.75
N ILE A 167 -13.73 -13.88 23.70
CA ILE A 167 -13.52 -15.33 23.70
C ILE A 167 -12.30 -15.71 22.86
N ALA A 168 -11.92 -16.98 22.92
CA ALA A 168 -11.00 -17.60 21.99
C ALA A 168 -11.47 -19.04 21.75
N LEU A 169 -11.27 -19.55 20.53
CA LEU A 169 -11.71 -20.88 20.12
C LEU A 169 -10.55 -21.88 20.23
N GLY A 170 -10.85 -23.16 20.51
CA GLY A 170 -9.87 -24.25 20.53
C GLY A 170 -8.58 -23.95 21.31
N ARG A 171 -7.43 -24.03 20.61
CA ARG A 171 -6.06 -23.74 21.09
C ARG A 171 -5.77 -22.24 21.27
N ARG A 172 -6.75 -21.38 20.99
CA ARG A 172 -6.74 -19.93 21.18
C ARG A 172 -5.69 -19.21 20.32
N PRO A 173 -5.69 -19.42 19.00
CA PRO A 173 -4.80 -18.71 18.08
C PRO A 173 -5.15 -17.21 17.95
N LEU A 174 -6.41 -16.85 18.24
CA LEU A 174 -6.99 -15.53 18.09
C LEU A 174 -7.88 -15.15 19.29
N THR A 175 -7.95 -13.86 19.57
CA THR A 175 -8.97 -13.27 20.45
C THR A 175 -10.13 -12.72 19.63
N ILE A 176 -11.36 -13.05 20.00
CA ILE A 176 -12.58 -12.65 19.30
C ILE A 176 -13.45 -11.79 20.24
N ALA A 177 -13.92 -10.67 19.72
CA ALA A 177 -14.91 -9.79 20.35
C ALA A 177 -16.21 -9.75 19.54
N ALA A 178 -17.29 -9.23 20.13
CA ALA A 178 -18.56 -9.03 19.45
C ALA A 178 -18.92 -7.54 19.29
N ASN A 179 -19.49 -7.20 18.15
CA ASN A 179 -20.14 -5.92 17.89
C ASN A 179 -21.60 -6.15 17.54
N PHE A 180 -22.47 -5.33 18.12
CA PHE A 180 -23.89 -5.36 17.80
C PHE A 180 -24.36 -4.03 17.22
N THR A 181 -25.12 -4.12 16.13
CA THR A 181 -25.99 -3.04 15.68
C THR A 181 -27.43 -3.54 15.62
N ASP A 182 -28.39 -2.63 15.73
CA ASP A 182 -29.81 -2.96 15.69
C ASP A 182 -30.39 -2.46 14.37
N SER A 183 -31.08 -3.34 13.64
CA SER A 183 -31.78 -3.00 12.41
C SER A 183 -33.23 -3.48 12.52
N ALA A 184 -34.14 -2.52 12.72
CA ALA A 184 -35.58 -2.77 12.84
C ALA A 184 -35.94 -3.81 13.92
N GLY A 185 -35.23 -3.82 15.05
CA GLY A 185 -35.46 -4.74 16.16
C GLY A 185 -34.80 -6.11 16.02
N ALA A 186 -34.04 -6.33 14.94
CA ALA A 186 -33.20 -7.52 14.77
C ALA A 186 -31.71 -7.17 15.00
N PRO A 187 -30.93 -8.08 15.60
CA PRO A 187 -29.50 -7.87 15.78
C PRO A 187 -28.75 -8.09 14.46
N ILE A 188 -27.73 -7.27 14.24
CA ILE A 188 -26.63 -7.56 13.35
C ILE A 188 -25.42 -7.82 14.23
N LEU A 189 -24.83 -9.02 14.10
CA LEU A 189 -23.64 -9.45 14.81
C LEU A 189 -22.45 -9.46 13.86
N ASP A 190 -21.43 -8.69 14.21
CA ASP A 190 -20.12 -8.73 13.60
C ASP A 190 -19.12 -9.21 14.66
N LEU A 191 -18.47 -10.35 14.42
CA LEU A 191 -17.34 -10.79 15.23
C LEU A 191 -16.09 -10.01 14.81
N VAL A 192 -15.27 -9.60 15.76
CA VAL A 192 -14.05 -8.83 15.49
C VAL A 192 -12.83 -9.62 15.93
N PHE A 193 -11.91 -9.79 14.99
CA PHE A 193 -10.66 -10.54 15.12
C PHE A 193 -9.62 -10.02 14.10
N ASP A 194 -8.37 -10.44 14.24
CA ASP A 194 -7.26 -10.02 13.36
C ASP A 194 -6.58 -11.22 12.67
N THR A 195 -7.13 -11.63 11.53
CA THR A 195 -6.59 -12.64 10.60
C THR A 195 -5.47 -12.10 9.68
N SER A 196 -5.00 -10.87 9.90
CA SER A 196 -3.87 -10.30 9.14
C SER A 196 -2.62 -10.11 9.99
N GLY A 197 -2.79 -9.73 11.26
CA GLY A 197 -1.71 -9.42 12.18
C GLY A 197 -1.06 -8.04 11.94
N HIS A 198 -1.41 -7.37 10.84
CA HIS A 198 -0.88 -6.07 10.47
C HIS A 198 -1.35 -4.97 11.44
N GLY A 199 -2.66 -4.80 11.65
CA GLY A 199 -3.17 -3.76 12.53
C GLY A 199 -2.78 -3.94 14.00
N THR A 200 -2.62 -5.17 14.49
CA THR A 200 -2.04 -5.44 15.82
C THR A 200 -0.60 -4.92 15.94
N HIS A 201 0.22 -5.15 14.91
CA HIS A 201 1.60 -4.69 14.86
C HIS A 201 1.69 -3.15 14.85
N VAL A 202 0.86 -2.52 14.02
CA VAL A 202 0.68 -1.06 13.91
C VAL A 202 0.26 -0.45 15.26
N ALA A 203 -0.72 -1.04 15.94
CA ALA A 203 -1.18 -0.59 17.25
C ALA A 203 -0.07 -0.68 18.31
N GLY A 204 0.74 -1.74 18.27
CA GLY A 204 1.89 -1.93 19.16
C GLY A 204 2.97 -0.85 18.97
N ILE A 205 3.26 -0.46 17.73
CA ILE A 205 4.22 0.63 17.44
C ILE A 205 3.69 1.97 17.96
N ALA A 206 2.42 2.29 17.67
CA ALA A 206 1.85 3.57 18.06
C ALA A 206 1.81 3.74 19.58
N ALA A 207 1.34 2.74 20.31
CA ALA A 207 1.01 2.89 21.74
C ALA A 207 1.16 1.63 22.59
N GLY A 208 1.86 0.58 22.15
CA GLY A 208 2.05 -0.62 22.96
C GLY A 208 2.75 -0.33 24.29
N HIS A 209 2.36 -1.01 25.37
CA HIS A 209 2.99 -0.87 26.69
C HIS A 209 3.37 -2.23 27.27
N ASN A 210 4.65 -2.41 27.61
CA ASN A 210 5.21 -3.71 28.00
C ASN A 210 4.88 -4.82 27.00
N LEU A 211 5.17 -4.57 25.71
CA LEU A 211 5.07 -5.53 24.62
C LEU A 211 5.71 -6.86 25.05
N TYR A 212 5.01 -7.98 24.82
CA TYR A 212 5.44 -9.32 25.23
C TYR A 212 5.72 -9.49 26.72
N ASN A 213 5.04 -8.70 27.57
CA ASN A 213 5.23 -8.66 29.03
C ASN A 213 6.65 -8.29 29.46
N VAL A 214 7.39 -7.57 28.60
CA VAL A 214 8.72 -7.07 28.94
C VAL A 214 8.63 -5.64 29.41
N GLN A 215 9.00 -5.42 30.68
CA GLN A 215 8.96 -4.11 31.32
C GLN A 215 9.73 -3.06 30.51
N GLY A 216 9.06 -1.98 30.15
CA GLY A 216 9.64 -0.85 29.41
C GLY A 216 9.85 -1.10 27.92
N PHE A 217 9.47 -2.27 27.39
CA PHE A 217 9.41 -2.48 25.95
C PHE A 217 8.11 -1.91 25.40
N ASP A 218 8.15 -0.63 25.07
CA ASP A 218 6.99 0.17 24.72
C ASP A 218 7.05 0.62 23.25
N GLY A 219 5.88 0.90 22.68
CA GLY A 219 5.74 1.73 21.48
C GLY A 219 6.03 3.22 21.77
N VAL A 220 5.66 4.08 20.83
CA VAL A 220 5.99 5.51 20.89
C VAL A 220 5.22 6.25 22.00
N ALA A 221 3.91 6.03 22.09
CA ALA A 221 3.00 6.71 23.02
C ALA A 221 2.30 5.71 23.98
N PRO A 222 3.02 5.03 24.89
CA PRO A 222 2.46 3.96 25.71
C PRO A 222 1.42 4.42 26.75
N GLY A 223 1.28 5.72 26.99
CA GLY A 223 0.21 6.31 27.78
C GLY A 223 -1.10 6.52 27.01
N ALA A 224 -1.07 6.54 25.68
CA ALA A 224 -2.25 6.77 24.85
C ALA A 224 -3.22 5.58 24.88
N GLN A 225 -4.51 5.86 24.70
CA GLN A 225 -5.54 4.84 24.54
C GLN A 225 -5.91 4.68 23.07
N LEU A 226 -6.41 3.51 22.69
CA LEU A 226 -6.63 3.13 21.30
C LEU A 226 -8.12 2.92 20.98
N LEU A 227 -8.50 3.33 19.78
CA LEU A 227 -9.68 2.82 19.08
C LEU A 227 -9.19 1.92 17.94
N ALA A 228 -9.54 0.64 17.98
CA ALA A 228 -9.21 -0.30 16.90
C ALA A 228 -10.36 -0.34 15.90
N LEU A 229 -10.10 0.08 14.66
CA LEU A 229 -11.13 0.31 13.63
C LEU A 229 -10.77 -0.52 12.40
N LYS A 230 -11.34 -1.72 12.33
CA LYS A 230 -11.12 -2.64 11.20
C LYS A 230 -11.87 -2.14 9.98
N ILE A 231 -11.13 -1.79 8.94
CA ILE A 231 -11.67 -1.29 7.66
C ILE A 231 -11.57 -2.33 6.54
N ALA A 232 -10.69 -3.33 6.70
CA ALA A 232 -10.38 -4.30 5.66
C ALA A 232 -11.03 -5.67 5.90
N ASN A 233 -11.39 -6.32 4.80
CA ASN A 233 -11.78 -7.73 4.78
C ASN A 233 -10.56 -8.54 4.30
N ASN A 234 -9.94 -9.26 5.24
CA ASN A 234 -8.67 -9.94 5.02
C ASN A 234 -8.81 -11.09 4.02
N ALA A 235 -9.95 -11.76 4.00
CA ALA A 235 -10.23 -12.91 3.14
C ALA A 235 -10.55 -12.57 1.67
N ARG A 236 -10.68 -11.28 1.35
CA ARG A 236 -11.05 -10.80 0.01
C ARG A 236 -9.94 -9.98 -0.63
N GLY A 237 -8.70 -10.45 -0.49
CA GLY A 237 -7.50 -9.76 -0.97
C GLY A 237 -6.98 -8.70 -0.01
N GLY A 238 -7.38 -8.73 1.26
CA GLY A 238 -6.92 -7.77 2.27
C GLY A 238 -7.21 -6.33 1.93
N ILE A 239 -8.38 -6.04 1.34
CA ILE A 239 -8.78 -4.71 0.88
C ILE A 239 -9.77 -4.04 1.83
N SER A 240 -9.88 -2.71 1.78
CA SER A 240 -11.02 -2.01 2.41
C SER A 240 -12.35 -2.42 1.78
N VAL A 241 -13.47 -2.07 2.42
CA VAL A 241 -14.80 -2.22 1.81
C VAL A 241 -15.50 -0.88 1.65
N ASN A 242 -16.57 -0.85 0.84
CA ASN A 242 -17.35 0.36 0.56
C ASN A 242 -17.68 1.17 1.82
N GLY A 243 -17.18 2.40 1.87
CA GLY A 243 -17.37 3.40 2.92
C GLY A 243 -16.71 3.09 4.27
N SER A 244 -15.96 1.99 4.41
CA SER A 244 -15.36 1.56 5.69
C SER A 244 -14.42 2.61 6.28
N MET A 245 -13.50 3.14 5.47
CA MET A 245 -12.56 4.20 5.89
C MET A 245 -13.29 5.44 6.41
N VAL A 246 -14.30 5.93 5.69
CA VAL A 246 -15.09 7.12 6.10
C VAL A 246 -15.85 6.87 7.39
N ARG A 247 -16.55 5.72 7.49
CA ARG A 247 -17.28 5.34 8.72
C ARG A 247 -16.35 5.25 9.93
N ALA A 248 -15.14 4.71 9.75
CA ALA A 248 -14.14 4.62 10.82
C ALA A 248 -13.64 6.00 11.27
N MET A 249 -13.31 6.90 10.34
CA MET A 249 -12.91 8.28 10.65
C MET A 249 -14.00 9.03 11.43
N GLU A 250 -15.24 8.99 10.94
CA GLU A 250 -16.39 9.62 11.58
C GLU A 250 -16.69 9.03 12.96
N TYR A 251 -16.54 7.70 13.11
CA TYR A 251 -16.69 7.03 14.40
C TYR A 251 -15.68 7.56 15.42
N ALA A 252 -14.40 7.62 15.04
CA ALA A 252 -13.33 8.07 15.90
C ALA A 252 -13.52 9.54 16.33
N ALA A 253 -13.80 10.44 15.38
CA ALA A 253 -14.06 11.85 15.65
C ALA A 253 -15.24 12.03 16.62
N ARG A 254 -16.36 11.34 16.36
CA ARG A 254 -17.54 11.37 17.24
C ARG A 254 -17.22 10.83 18.63
N PHE A 255 -16.49 9.72 18.72
CA PHE A 255 -16.12 9.10 19.99
C PHE A 255 -15.28 10.03 20.87
N ALA A 256 -14.28 10.68 20.26
CA ALA A 256 -13.38 11.62 20.92
C ALA A 256 -14.11 12.90 21.34
N ALA A 257 -14.92 13.48 20.44
CA ALA A 257 -15.71 14.69 20.71
C ALA A 257 -16.69 14.49 21.88
N GLN A 258 -17.39 13.35 21.94
CA GLN A 258 -18.29 13.01 23.05
C GLN A 258 -17.60 12.94 24.41
N ARG A 259 -16.28 12.73 24.42
CA ARG A 259 -15.47 12.63 25.64
C ARG A 259 -14.57 13.84 25.86
N ASN A 260 -14.61 14.82 24.96
CA ASN A 260 -13.72 15.98 24.95
C ASN A 260 -12.22 15.58 25.05
N LEU A 261 -11.85 14.50 24.38
CA LEU A 261 -10.48 13.99 24.34
C LEU A 261 -9.81 14.32 22.99
N PRO A 262 -8.51 14.68 22.98
CA PRO A 262 -7.76 14.84 21.74
C PRO A 262 -7.69 13.53 20.94
N LEU A 263 -7.69 13.65 19.61
CA LEU A 263 -7.67 12.53 18.68
C LEU A 263 -6.50 12.64 17.71
N VAL A 264 -5.76 11.55 17.58
CA VAL A 264 -4.82 11.30 16.48
C VAL A 264 -5.33 10.09 15.70
N LEU A 265 -5.22 10.11 14.38
CA LEU A 265 -5.58 8.99 13.52
C LEU A 265 -4.32 8.42 12.85
N ASN A 266 -4.33 7.11 12.65
CA ASN A 266 -3.35 6.39 11.84
C ASN A 266 -4.07 5.58 10.77
N LEU A 267 -3.58 5.66 9.52
CA LEU A 267 -4.00 4.79 8.43
C LEU A 267 -2.75 4.24 7.72
N SER A 268 -2.53 2.94 7.92
CA SER A 268 -1.41 2.19 7.33
C SER A 268 -1.92 1.33 6.17
N PHE A 269 -2.68 1.94 5.27
CA PHE A 269 -3.44 1.27 4.23
C PHE A 269 -3.53 2.15 2.98
N GLY A 270 -3.48 1.56 1.79
CA GLY A 270 -3.59 2.29 0.53
C GLY A 270 -3.04 1.50 -0.65
N VAL A 271 -3.21 2.08 -1.83
CA VAL A 271 -2.77 1.52 -3.11
C VAL A 271 -2.04 2.59 -3.94
N GLY A 272 -1.36 2.14 -4.99
CA GLY A 272 -0.66 2.98 -5.94
C GLY A 272 -1.57 4.00 -6.63
N ASN A 273 -0.99 5.15 -6.99
CA ASN A 273 -1.73 6.25 -7.56
C ASN A 273 -1.47 6.40 -9.06
N GLU A 274 -2.53 6.35 -9.86
CA GLU A 274 -2.44 6.60 -11.31
C GLU A 274 -2.25 8.08 -11.62
N GLN A 275 -2.76 8.96 -10.76
CA GLN A 275 -2.62 10.42 -10.84
C GLN A 275 -2.62 11.01 -9.42
N GLU A 276 -1.42 11.29 -8.89
CA GLU A 276 -1.19 11.75 -7.53
C GLU A 276 -2.10 12.93 -7.10
N GLY A 277 -2.72 12.82 -5.92
CA GLY A 277 -3.58 13.87 -5.34
C GLY A 277 -4.97 14.02 -5.98
N ARG A 278 -5.39 13.12 -6.88
CA ARG A 278 -6.71 13.16 -7.54
C ARG A 278 -7.66 12.04 -7.11
N ALA A 279 -7.27 11.20 -6.16
CA ALA A 279 -8.13 10.15 -5.65
C ALA A 279 -9.32 10.74 -4.88
N VAL A 280 -10.50 10.12 -5.01
CA VAL A 280 -11.71 10.54 -4.30
C VAL A 280 -11.50 10.44 -2.79
N ILE A 281 -10.79 9.41 -2.32
CA ILE A 281 -10.47 9.23 -0.91
C ILE A 281 -9.59 10.37 -0.36
N ASP A 282 -8.62 10.87 -1.12
CA ASP A 282 -7.78 12.03 -0.72
C ASP A 282 -8.66 13.25 -0.45
N SER A 283 -9.62 13.51 -1.34
CA SER A 283 -10.55 14.65 -1.20
C SER A 283 -11.47 14.50 0.01
N LEU A 284 -11.91 13.28 0.33
CA LEU A 284 -12.73 13.00 1.51
C LEU A 284 -11.93 13.16 2.81
N ILE A 285 -10.68 12.70 2.84
CA ILE A 285 -9.78 12.89 3.98
C ILE A 285 -9.48 14.38 4.17
N ASN A 286 -9.16 15.10 3.10
CA ASN A 286 -8.98 16.55 3.15
C ASN A 286 -10.23 17.26 3.69
N GLY A 287 -11.42 16.89 3.21
CA GLY A 287 -12.69 17.45 3.71
C GLY A 287 -12.91 17.17 5.19
N PHE A 288 -12.63 15.94 5.64
CA PHE A 288 -12.70 15.54 7.04
C PHE A 288 -11.74 16.36 7.92
N LEU A 289 -10.48 16.50 7.52
CA LEU A 289 -9.48 17.24 8.30
C LEU A 289 -9.74 18.75 8.33
N ALA A 290 -10.31 19.31 7.26
CA ALA A 290 -10.76 20.70 7.27
C ALA A 290 -11.92 20.94 8.26
N ALA A 291 -12.79 19.94 8.46
CA ALA A 291 -13.88 19.98 9.43
C ALA A 291 -13.43 19.67 10.88
N HIS A 292 -12.26 19.03 11.03
CA HIS A 292 -11.67 18.62 12.31
C HIS A 292 -10.23 19.14 12.45
N PRO A 293 -10.02 20.46 12.57
CA PRO A 293 -8.68 21.09 12.51
C PRO A 293 -7.77 20.77 13.71
N ASP A 294 -8.29 20.08 14.71
CA ASP A 294 -7.58 19.57 15.89
C ASP A 294 -7.12 18.11 15.75
N VAL A 295 -7.54 17.41 14.69
CA VAL A 295 -7.17 16.01 14.43
C VAL A 295 -5.92 15.93 13.56
N VAL A 296 -4.86 15.30 14.09
CA VAL A 296 -3.70 14.91 13.29
C VAL A 296 -3.96 13.54 12.69
N PHE A 297 -3.72 13.38 11.39
CA PHE A 297 -3.89 12.10 10.70
C PHE A 297 -2.59 11.72 10.01
N ALA A 298 -1.90 10.71 10.57
CA ALA A 298 -0.71 10.12 9.98
C ALA A 298 -1.11 9.01 9.00
N ILE A 299 -0.59 9.09 7.77
CA ILE A 299 -0.90 8.14 6.70
C ILE A 299 0.41 7.67 6.06
N SER A 300 0.51 6.37 5.78
CA SER A 300 1.67 5.78 5.10
C SER A 300 1.82 6.31 3.66
N ALA A 301 3.04 6.64 3.25
CA ALA A 301 3.33 7.15 1.90
C ALA A 301 3.14 6.12 0.77
N GLY A 302 3.28 4.82 1.08
CA GLY A 302 3.29 3.73 0.11
C GLY A 302 4.63 2.98 0.08
N ASN A 303 4.63 1.79 -0.53
CA ASN A 303 5.79 0.89 -0.56
C ASN A 303 6.33 0.63 -1.98
N ASP A 304 5.95 1.48 -2.95
CA ASP A 304 6.33 1.31 -4.36
C ASP A 304 7.66 2.01 -4.71
N GLY A 305 8.37 2.55 -3.72
CA GLY A 305 9.71 3.11 -3.91
C GLY A 305 10.73 2.07 -4.38
N PRO A 306 11.93 2.50 -4.83
CA PRO A 306 12.48 3.87 -4.78
C PRO A 306 12.16 4.82 -5.95
N GLY A 307 11.35 4.40 -6.92
CA GLY A 307 11.01 5.20 -8.09
C GLY A 307 10.29 6.50 -7.75
N LEU A 308 10.42 7.52 -8.61
CA LEU A 308 9.73 8.80 -8.45
C LEU A 308 8.26 8.73 -8.88
N SER A 309 7.43 9.56 -8.25
CA SER A 309 5.98 9.57 -8.48
C SER A 309 5.32 8.23 -8.13
N THR A 310 5.71 7.68 -6.98
CA THR A 310 5.22 6.40 -6.45
C THR A 310 4.32 6.60 -5.22
N MET A 311 3.90 7.83 -4.92
CA MET A 311 3.05 8.11 -3.76
C MET A 311 1.71 7.39 -3.92
N GLY A 312 1.34 6.57 -2.94
CA GLY A 312 0.04 5.92 -2.92
C GLY A 312 -1.08 6.85 -2.47
N PHE A 313 -2.33 6.50 -2.76
CA PHE A 313 -3.48 7.08 -2.06
C PHE A 313 -3.95 6.13 -0.96
N PRO A 314 -4.39 6.66 0.21
CA PRO A 314 -4.55 8.08 0.53
C PRO A 314 -3.30 8.83 1.02
N GLY A 315 -2.10 8.25 0.91
CA GLY A 315 -0.84 8.90 1.30
C GLY A 315 -0.55 10.22 0.57
N SER A 316 -1.20 10.48 -0.56
CA SER A 316 -1.14 11.74 -1.33
C SER A 316 -2.12 12.83 -0.88
N ALA A 317 -2.93 12.61 0.17
CA ALA A 317 -3.84 13.63 0.69
C ALA A 317 -3.08 14.86 1.24
N ASP A 318 -3.52 16.06 0.86
CA ASP A 318 -2.80 17.31 1.16
C ASP A 318 -2.72 17.63 2.65
N LEU A 319 -3.84 17.46 3.35
CA LEU A 319 -4.00 17.92 4.73
C LEU A 319 -3.57 16.87 5.76
N ALA A 320 -3.31 15.63 5.32
CA ALA A 320 -2.77 14.57 6.16
C ALA A 320 -1.24 14.70 6.30
N LEU A 321 -0.71 14.11 7.36
CA LEU A 321 0.72 13.92 7.55
C LEU A 321 1.13 12.63 6.83
N SER A 322 1.69 12.75 5.63
CA SER A 322 2.20 11.64 4.85
C SER A 322 3.59 11.22 5.35
N VAL A 323 3.76 9.94 5.65
CA VAL A 323 4.92 9.42 6.37
C VAL A 323 5.68 8.40 5.52
N GLY A 324 6.90 8.76 5.12
CA GLY A 324 7.85 7.85 4.49
C GLY A 324 8.64 7.03 5.53
N ALA A 325 9.40 6.04 5.06
CA ALA A 325 10.06 5.06 5.91
C ALA A 325 11.59 5.22 5.95
N LEU A 326 12.15 5.10 7.15
CA LEU A 326 13.55 4.73 7.36
C LEU A 326 13.69 3.22 7.49
N TYR A 327 14.85 2.71 7.12
CA TYR A 327 15.33 1.39 7.50
C TYR A 327 16.26 1.53 8.72
N PRO A 328 15.83 1.16 9.94
CA PRO A 328 16.64 1.33 11.13
C PRO A 328 17.86 0.42 11.14
N GLY A 329 19.02 0.96 11.51
CA GLY A 329 20.29 0.24 11.38
C GLY A 329 20.41 -1.02 12.25
N VAL A 330 19.59 -1.14 13.30
CA VAL A 330 19.48 -2.36 14.13
C VAL A 330 19.00 -3.58 13.34
N PHE A 331 18.25 -3.37 12.25
CA PHE A 331 17.78 -4.43 11.36
C PHE A 331 18.75 -4.69 10.20
N SER A 332 19.70 -3.78 9.95
CA SER A 332 20.68 -3.94 8.87
C SER A 332 21.81 -4.91 9.25
N ARG A 333 22.11 -5.03 10.55
CA ARG A 333 23.06 -6.01 11.07
C ARG A 333 22.68 -6.44 12.50
N PRO A 334 22.92 -7.71 12.88
CA PRO A 334 22.77 -8.13 14.25
C PRO A 334 23.63 -7.28 15.21
N PRO A 335 23.13 -6.90 16.40
CA PRO A 335 23.92 -6.22 17.40
C PRO A 335 25.15 -7.03 17.82
N GLN A 336 26.32 -6.38 17.91
CA GLN A 336 27.57 -7.01 18.32
C GLN A 336 28.20 -6.26 19.51
N PRO A 337 28.74 -6.95 20.52
CA PRO A 337 29.41 -6.29 21.65
C PRO A 337 30.55 -5.38 21.20
N GLY A 338 30.56 -4.13 21.67
CA GLY A 338 31.60 -3.15 21.33
C GLY A 338 31.48 -2.52 19.94
N VAL A 339 30.51 -2.93 19.13
CA VAL A 339 30.24 -2.33 17.81
C VAL A 339 29.02 -1.41 17.91
N PRO A 340 29.13 -0.12 17.53
CA PRO A 340 27.98 0.78 17.50
C PRO A 340 26.86 0.23 16.60
N PRO A 341 25.58 0.58 16.82
CA PRO A 341 24.53 0.28 15.85
C PRO A 341 24.88 0.84 14.46
N ALA A 342 24.42 0.19 13.40
CA ALA A 342 24.52 0.81 12.08
C ALA A 342 23.67 2.09 12.05
N PRO A 343 24.02 3.08 11.20
CA PRO A 343 23.17 4.23 11.00
C PRO A 343 21.86 3.82 10.32
N ASP A 344 20.80 4.56 10.60
CA ASP A 344 19.54 4.42 9.87
C ASP A 344 19.74 4.86 8.42
N ALA A 345 19.09 4.17 7.49
CA ALA A 345 19.07 4.50 6.08
C ALA A 345 17.66 4.92 5.64
N LEU A 346 17.54 5.61 4.51
CA LEU A 346 16.24 5.73 3.85
C LEU A 346 15.81 4.32 3.41
N ALA A 347 14.58 3.91 3.70
CA ALA A 347 14.08 2.63 3.22
C ALA A 347 13.91 2.68 1.71
N TRP A 348 14.48 1.71 0.99
CA TRP A 348 14.42 1.70 -0.48
C TRP A 348 12.99 1.56 -0.99
N PHE A 349 12.16 0.78 -0.30
CA PHE A 349 10.74 0.59 -0.62
C PHE A 349 9.87 1.83 -0.35
N SER A 350 10.34 2.83 0.43
CA SER A 350 9.51 4.00 0.74
C SER A 350 9.14 4.74 -0.54
N SER A 351 7.83 4.86 -0.82
CA SER A 351 7.33 5.67 -1.92
C SER A 351 7.84 7.11 -1.85
N ARG A 352 8.01 7.71 -3.02
CA ARG A 352 8.65 9.01 -3.22
C ARG A 352 7.78 9.89 -4.08
N GLY A 353 7.84 11.19 -3.81
CA GLY A 353 7.17 12.21 -4.58
C GLY A 353 7.63 12.27 -6.04
N GLY A 354 7.01 13.18 -6.76
CA GLY A 354 7.20 13.37 -8.19
C GLY A 354 6.20 14.42 -8.62
N ALA A 355 5.01 13.98 -9.06
CA ALA A 355 3.88 14.88 -9.25
C ALA A 355 3.35 15.45 -7.91
N SER A 356 3.59 14.74 -6.80
CA SER A 356 3.31 15.16 -5.43
C SER A 356 4.58 15.66 -4.73
N ASP A 357 4.40 16.63 -3.84
CA ASP A 357 5.39 17.19 -2.91
C ASP A 357 5.53 16.40 -1.59
N LYS A 358 4.95 15.18 -1.53
CA LYS A 358 5.02 14.25 -0.40
C LYS A 358 6.22 13.27 -0.53
N PRO A 359 6.65 12.55 0.53
CA PRO A 359 6.13 12.55 1.91
C PRO A 359 6.43 13.84 2.68
N ASP A 360 5.75 14.09 3.81
CA ASP A 360 6.03 15.25 4.67
C ASP A 360 7.26 15.04 5.57
N VAL A 361 7.37 13.83 6.14
CA VAL A 361 8.41 13.43 7.10
C VAL A 361 8.75 11.95 6.94
N LEU A 362 9.84 11.53 7.56
CA LEU A 362 10.24 10.13 7.69
C LEU A 362 10.10 9.65 9.13
N ALA A 363 9.74 8.39 9.30
CA ALA A 363 9.82 7.69 10.58
C ALA A 363 10.34 6.25 10.37
N PRO A 364 10.78 5.56 11.43
CA PRO A 364 11.19 4.15 11.33
C PRO A 364 10.10 3.27 10.70
N GLY A 365 10.43 2.65 9.56
CA GLY A 365 9.52 1.78 8.81
C GLY A 365 9.77 0.29 9.01
N VAL A 366 10.62 -0.11 9.96
CA VAL A 366 10.80 -1.52 10.35
C VAL A 366 10.83 -1.57 11.87
N ALA A 367 10.06 -2.48 12.47
CA ALA A 367 10.01 -2.63 13.92
C ALA A 367 9.67 -4.07 14.33
N PHE A 368 10.13 -4.43 15.53
CA PHE A 368 9.65 -5.60 16.26
C PHE A 368 8.45 -5.16 17.13
N SER A 369 7.25 -5.65 16.84
CA SER A 369 6.01 -5.24 17.53
C SER A 369 5.02 -6.40 17.64
N SER A 370 4.02 -6.25 18.50
CA SER A 370 3.02 -7.26 18.83
C SER A 370 2.33 -7.84 17.58
N VAL A 371 2.10 -9.14 17.59
CA VAL A 371 1.32 -9.86 16.59
C VAL A 371 0.33 -10.80 17.28
N PRO A 372 -0.78 -11.18 16.63
CA PRO A 372 -1.65 -12.23 17.11
C PRO A 372 -0.90 -13.55 17.26
N ARG A 373 -1.39 -14.47 18.10
CA ARG A 373 -0.67 -15.71 18.43
C ARG A 373 -0.45 -16.62 17.21
N TRP A 374 -1.41 -16.68 16.28
CA TRP A 374 -1.24 -17.44 15.03
C TRP A 374 -0.08 -16.93 14.17
N ASN A 375 0.28 -15.65 14.31
CA ASN A 375 1.34 -15.01 13.53
C ASN A 375 2.68 -14.90 14.29
N THR A 376 2.86 -15.73 15.34
CA THR A 376 4.13 -15.80 16.08
C THR A 376 5.28 -16.17 15.14
N GLY A 377 6.40 -15.46 15.22
CA GLY A 377 7.55 -15.58 14.30
C GLY A 377 7.62 -14.49 13.22
N ASP A 378 6.54 -13.70 13.07
CA ASP A 378 6.45 -12.57 12.12
C ASP A 378 6.36 -11.22 12.85
N GLU A 379 7.07 -11.09 13.97
CA GLU A 379 7.11 -9.87 14.79
C GLU A 379 7.89 -8.73 14.14
N ILE A 380 8.78 -9.02 13.18
CA ILE A 380 9.55 -8.03 12.44
C ILE A 380 8.87 -7.77 11.11
N LYS A 381 8.16 -6.63 11.00
CA LYS A 381 7.53 -6.18 9.76
C LYS A 381 8.19 -4.91 9.25
N GLY A 382 8.22 -4.75 7.93
CA GLY A 382 8.77 -3.59 7.23
C GLY A 382 7.76 -2.98 6.26
N GLY A 383 7.70 -1.65 6.23
CA GLY A 383 6.82 -0.87 5.36
C GLY A 383 6.61 0.55 5.89
N THR A 384 6.15 1.47 5.03
CA THR A 384 5.65 2.78 5.49
C THR A 384 4.45 2.64 6.43
N SER A 385 3.77 1.49 6.39
CA SER A 385 2.77 1.06 7.37
C SER A 385 3.26 1.02 8.82
N MET A 386 4.56 0.83 9.06
CA MET A 386 5.16 0.89 10.40
C MET A 386 5.65 2.31 10.74
N ALA A 387 5.95 3.13 9.74
CA ALA A 387 6.37 4.51 9.92
C ALA A 387 5.20 5.44 10.31
N ALA A 388 4.03 5.27 9.68
CA ALA A 388 2.83 6.03 10.01
C ALA A 388 2.41 5.95 11.50
N PRO A 389 2.30 4.75 12.14
CA PRO A 389 1.92 4.66 13.55
C PRO A 389 2.99 5.22 14.48
N HIS A 390 4.26 5.16 14.06
CA HIS A 390 5.34 5.81 14.80
C HIS A 390 5.12 7.33 14.84
N ALA A 391 4.84 7.96 13.69
CA ALA A 391 4.51 9.38 13.61
C ALA A 391 3.21 9.75 14.34
N ALA A 392 2.18 8.90 14.29
CA ALA A 392 0.96 9.06 15.08
C ALA A 392 1.26 9.08 16.59
N GLY A 393 2.16 8.21 17.05
CA GLY A 393 2.65 8.22 18.43
C GLY A 393 3.41 9.50 18.78
N LEU A 394 4.25 10.03 17.87
CA LEU A 394 4.93 11.32 18.09
C LEU A 394 3.92 12.45 18.29
N ALA A 395 2.90 12.52 17.43
CA ALA A 395 1.82 13.50 17.53
C ALA A 395 1.07 13.35 18.87
N ALA A 396 0.76 12.11 19.30
CA ALA A 396 0.09 11.86 20.57
C ALA A 396 0.92 12.32 21.78
N CYS A 397 2.24 12.10 21.77
CA CYS A 397 3.13 12.60 22.82
C CYS A 397 3.15 14.15 22.88
N LEU A 398 3.22 14.82 21.73
CA LEU A 398 3.17 16.29 21.66
C LEU A 398 1.82 16.85 22.16
N VAL A 399 0.71 16.28 21.71
CA VAL A 399 -0.63 16.67 22.14
C VAL A 399 -0.82 16.43 23.65
N SER A 400 -0.31 15.31 24.18
CA SER A 400 -0.34 14.99 25.61
C SER A 400 0.46 16.00 26.44
N ALA A 401 1.67 16.36 26.00
CA ALA A 401 2.51 17.36 26.65
C ALA A 401 1.81 18.71 26.75
N MET A 402 1.39 19.24 25.60
CA MET A 402 0.78 20.57 25.53
C MET A 402 -0.55 20.62 26.31
N THR A 403 -1.35 19.55 26.27
CA THR A 403 -2.63 19.49 27.00
C THR A 403 -2.39 19.53 28.53
N GLN A 404 -1.34 18.86 29.03
CA GLN A 404 -0.96 18.92 30.44
C GLN A 404 -0.48 20.33 30.85
N GLU A 405 0.06 21.10 29.92
CA GLU A 405 0.43 22.50 30.10
C GLU A 405 -0.73 23.50 29.91
N GLY A 406 -1.94 22.98 29.67
CA GLY A 406 -3.15 23.80 29.54
C GLY A 406 -3.41 24.36 28.15
N ARG A 407 -2.70 23.88 27.11
CA ARG A 407 -2.91 24.30 25.71
C ARG A 407 -3.18 23.09 24.81
N ARG A 408 -4.28 23.11 24.06
CA ARG A 408 -4.53 22.10 23.02
C ARG A 408 -4.01 22.62 21.67
N PRO A 409 -2.95 22.04 21.10
CA PRO A 409 -2.43 22.47 19.81
C PRO A 409 -3.36 21.98 18.68
N GLY A 410 -3.52 22.77 17.63
CA GLY A 410 -4.19 22.34 16.41
C GLY A 410 -3.32 21.42 15.55
N ALA A 411 -3.93 20.71 14.61
CA ALA A 411 -3.22 19.76 13.74
C ALA A 411 -2.12 20.45 12.91
N ALA A 412 -2.40 21.66 12.41
CA ALA A 412 -1.42 22.45 11.65
C ALA A 412 -0.16 22.79 12.48
N GLU A 413 -0.30 23.04 13.78
CA GLU A 413 0.84 23.30 14.68
C GLU A 413 1.64 22.03 14.94
N VAL A 414 0.97 20.92 15.23
CA VAL A 414 1.65 19.63 15.49
C VAL A 414 2.41 19.15 14.26
N MET A 415 1.80 19.17 13.08
CA MET A 415 2.47 18.79 11.83
C MET A 415 3.63 19.72 11.49
N GLN A 416 3.47 21.04 11.70
CA GLN A 416 4.57 21.98 11.50
C GLN A 416 5.73 21.71 12.46
N ALA A 417 5.45 21.48 13.75
CA ALA A 417 6.47 21.15 14.75
C ALA A 417 7.26 19.89 14.37
N LEU A 418 6.58 18.86 13.85
CA LEU A 418 7.24 17.64 13.36
C LEU A 418 8.12 17.92 12.13
N ARG A 419 7.66 18.72 11.16
CA ARG A 419 8.44 19.09 9.97
C ARG A 419 9.67 19.95 10.31
N VAL A 420 9.51 21.02 11.09
CA VAL A 420 10.62 21.94 11.39
C VAL A 420 11.66 21.38 12.35
N SER A 421 11.28 20.39 13.16
CA SER A 421 12.21 19.67 14.06
C SER A 421 12.98 18.55 13.35
N ALA A 422 12.64 18.27 12.08
CA ALA A 422 13.17 17.14 11.36
C ALA A 422 14.65 17.33 10.99
N THR A 423 15.41 16.24 11.08
CA THR A 423 16.79 16.16 10.60
C THR A 423 16.80 15.64 9.17
N PRO A 424 17.32 16.39 8.19
CA PRO A 424 17.41 15.92 6.81
C PRO A 424 18.27 14.67 6.66
N ILE A 425 17.93 13.82 5.69
CA ILE A 425 18.78 12.69 5.30
C ILE A 425 19.79 13.19 4.26
N ALA A 426 21.08 13.07 4.58
CA ALA A 426 22.15 13.46 3.66
C ALA A 426 21.92 12.83 2.29
N GLY A 427 22.07 13.57 1.19
CA GLY A 427 21.92 13.06 -0.18
C GLY A 427 20.49 12.67 -0.62
N ALA A 428 19.49 12.85 0.24
CA ALA A 428 18.07 12.74 -0.13
C ALA A 428 17.52 14.12 -0.53
N THR A 429 16.60 14.15 -1.48
CA THR A 429 15.84 15.34 -1.86
C THR A 429 14.53 15.42 -1.07
N VAL A 430 13.80 16.53 -1.19
CA VAL A 430 12.46 16.67 -0.61
C VAL A 430 11.49 15.60 -1.12
N LEU A 431 11.63 15.14 -2.37
CA LEU A 431 10.78 14.08 -2.93
C LEU A 431 11.07 12.70 -2.30
N ASP A 432 12.28 12.49 -1.79
CA ASP A 432 12.68 11.24 -1.16
C ASP A 432 12.33 11.20 0.34
N ALA A 433 12.40 12.35 1.02
CA ALA A 433 12.42 12.40 2.48
C ALA A 433 11.54 13.48 3.14
N GLY A 434 10.89 14.34 2.35
CA GLY A 434 10.21 15.53 2.89
C GLY A 434 11.16 16.37 3.73
N ALA A 435 10.72 16.74 4.94
CA ALA A 435 11.55 17.45 5.90
C ALA A 435 12.62 16.58 6.60
N GLY A 436 12.58 15.26 6.43
CA GLY A 436 13.46 14.29 7.08
C GLY A 436 12.86 13.70 8.36
N VAL A 437 13.70 13.40 9.36
CA VAL A 437 13.33 12.62 10.56
C VAL A 437 13.00 13.54 11.76
N PRO A 438 11.74 13.65 12.22
CA PRO A 438 11.35 14.52 13.33
C PRO A 438 12.11 14.21 14.63
N LYS A 439 12.38 15.25 15.42
CA LYS A 439 12.99 15.11 16.76
C LYS A 439 12.01 15.61 17.82
N LEU A 440 11.48 14.68 18.62
CA LEU A 440 10.32 14.93 19.48
C LEU A 440 10.53 16.09 20.47
N GLU A 441 11.67 16.15 21.14
CA GLU A 441 12.01 17.25 22.06
C GLU A 441 12.08 18.61 21.36
N ALA A 442 12.64 18.67 20.15
CA ALA A 442 12.70 19.91 19.39
C ALA A 442 11.32 20.36 18.90
N ALA A 443 10.46 19.41 18.49
CA ALA A 443 9.07 19.68 18.14
C ALA A 443 8.28 20.22 19.34
N TYR A 444 8.44 19.61 20.51
CA TYR A 444 7.83 20.07 21.75
C TYR A 444 8.27 21.49 22.12
N ARG A 445 9.57 21.79 22.09
CA ARG A 445 10.08 23.14 22.36
C ARG A 445 9.54 24.18 21.38
N TRP A 446 9.39 23.81 20.11
CA TRP A 446 8.80 24.69 19.10
C TRP A 446 7.34 25.04 19.45
N LEU A 447 6.55 24.06 19.90
CA LEU A 447 5.18 24.30 20.37
C LEU A 447 5.14 25.11 21.67
N ALA A 448 6.02 24.82 22.62
CA ALA A 448 6.11 25.54 23.90
C ALA A 448 6.51 27.02 23.72
N ALA A 449 7.30 27.32 22.68
CA ALA A 449 7.68 28.68 22.31
C ALA A 449 6.54 29.50 21.67
N GLY A 450 5.40 28.88 21.37
CA GLY A 450 4.21 29.58 20.85
C GLY A 450 4.29 29.94 19.37
N HIS A 451 5.18 29.29 18.60
CA HIS A 451 5.20 29.43 17.14
C HIS A 451 3.89 28.93 16.52
N GLN A 452 3.49 29.54 15.40
CA GLN A 452 2.23 29.23 14.74
C GLN A 452 2.44 28.32 13.54
N GLY A 453 1.70 27.23 13.46
CA GLY A 453 1.70 26.32 12.31
C GLY A 453 0.72 26.75 11.23
N ALA A 454 1.01 26.35 9.99
CA ALA A 454 0.15 26.57 8.84
C ALA A 454 0.15 25.37 7.91
N VAL A 455 -0.94 25.21 7.17
CA VAL A 455 -1.04 24.27 6.05
C VAL A 455 -1.58 25.05 4.86
N TYR A 456 -0.84 24.98 3.75
CA TYR A 456 -1.22 25.55 2.46
C TYR A 456 -1.36 24.41 1.44
N VAL A 457 -2.33 24.55 0.55
CA VAL A 457 -2.51 23.67 -0.61
C VAL A 457 -1.83 24.32 -1.79
N VAL A 458 -0.84 23.64 -2.36
CA VAL A 458 -0.07 24.07 -3.53
C VAL A 458 -0.56 23.29 -4.74
N ARG A 459 -0.79 23.99 -5.87
CA ARG A 459 -1.21 23.38 -7.13
C ARG A 459 -0.48 23.97 -8.32
N THR A 460 -0.01 23.13 -9.22
CA THR A 460 0.40 23.51 -10.56
C THR A 460 -0.81 23.60 -11.49
N PRO A 461 -0.70 24.14 -12.72
CA PRO A 461 -1.83 24.23 -13.66
C PRO A 461 -2.43 22.88 -14.05
N ASN A 462 -1.65 21.79 -13.96
CA ASN A 462 -2.16 20.45 -14.18
C ASN A 462 -2.78 19.83 -12.91
N GLY A 463 -2.89 20.57 -11.81
CA GLY A 463 -3.51 20.13 -10.56
C GLY A 463 -2.63 19.27 -9.65
N SER A 464 -1.36 19.03 -9.99
CA SER A 464 -0.42 18.31 -9.10
C SER A 464 0.18 19.26 -8.04
N SER A 465 0.63 18.76 -6.90
CA SER A 465 1.22 19.61 -5.84
C SER A 465 2.70 19.96 -6.05
N ALA A 466 3.42 19.17 -6.85
CA ALA A 466 4.76 19.47 -7.33
C ALA A 466 4.80 19.61 -8.86
N ALA A 467 5.79 20.35 -9.36
CA ALA A 467 6.03 20.50 -10.79
C ALA A 467 7.00 19.42 -11.28
N PHE A 468 6.45 18.35 -11.85
CA PHE A 468 7.24 17.23 -12.38
C PHE A 468 7.26 17.20 -13.90
N ARG A 469 8.45 17.25 -14.49
CA ARG A 469 8.69 17.10 -15.93
C ARG A 469 9.42 15.78 -16.17
N ARG A 470 8.70 14.65 -16.06
CA ARG A 470 9.25 13.30 -16.28
C ARG A 470 9.72 13.10 -17.72
N ASP A 471 8.99 13.64 -18.69
CA ASP A 471 9.39 13.65 -20.10
C ASP A 471 10.39 14.76 -20.44
N GLY A 472 10.96 15.45 -19.45
CA GLY A 472 11.78 16.64 -19.65
C GLY A 472 10.97 17.87 -20.07
N LEU A 473 11.69 18.95 -20.36
CA LEU A 473 11.09 20.21 -20.81
C LEU A 473 10.44 20.02 -22.18
N ALA A 474 9.26 20.61 -22.39
CA ALA A 474 8.54 20.51 -23.67
C ALA A 474 9.29 21.16 -24.84
N GLY A 475 10.27 22.02 -24.55
CA GLY A 475 11.18 22.65 -25.50
C GLY A 475 11.90 23.84 -24.86
N PRO A 476 12.71 24.59 -25.61
CA PRO A 476 13.46 25.74 -25.09
C PRO A 476 12.60 26.87 -24.49
N GLY A 477 11.30 26.90 -24.81
CA GLY A 477 10.34 27.87 -24.26
C GLY A 477 9.70 27.46 -22.93
N ASP A 478 9.80 26.19 -22.52
CA ASP A 478 9.29 25.70 -21.22
C ASP A 478 10.23 26.14 -20.10
N THR A 479 10.10 27.41 -19.72
CA THR A 479 11.03 28.13 -18.84
C THR A 479 10.36 28.71 -17.61
N VAL A 480 9.04 28.56 -17.46
CA VAL A 480 8.30 29.10 -16.33
C VAL A 480 7.26 28.10 -15.86
N GLN A 481 7.21 27.87 -14.56
CA GLN A 481 6.19 27.10 -13.88
C GLN A 481 5.42 28.01 -12.92
N SER A 482 4.10 28.06 -13.09
CA SER A 482 3.23 28.76 -12.14
C SER A 482 2.74 27.82 -11.05
N PHE A 483 2.58 28.33 -9.84
CA PHE A 483 1.98 27.64 -8.71
C PHE A 483 0.85 28.49 -8.14
N HIS A 484 -0.30 27.87 -7.90
CA HIS A 484 -1.43 28.43 -7.20
C HIS A 484 -1.41 27.94 -5.76
N VAL A 485 -1.32 28.86 -4.79
CA VAL A 485 -1.15 28.53 -3.38
C VAL A 485 -2.29 29.11 -2.54
N ALA A 486 -3.03 28.24 -1.85
CA ALA A 486 -4.17 28.62 -1.02
C ALA A 486 -3.97 28.21 0.45
N PRO A 487 -4.21 29.10 1.43
CA PRO A 487 -4.18 28.72 2.84
C PRO A 487 -5.34 27.78 3.17
N ALA A 488 -5.05 26.65 3.81
CA ALA A 488 -6.05 25.64 4.19
C ALA A 488 -6.33 25.62 5.70
N MET A 489 -5.29 25.54 6.54
CA MET A 489 -5.43 25.48 8.00
C MET A 489 -4.36 26.32 8.71
N GLY A 490 -4.68 26.81 9.91
CA GLY A 490 -3.73 27.52 10.76
C GLY A 490 -3.40 28.95 10.32
N PHE A 491 -2.15 29.36 10.55
CA PHE A 491 -1.68 30.73 10.34
C PHE A 491 -1.71 31.16 8.87
N ARG A 492 -1.95 32.46 8.64
CA ARG A 492 -1.95 33.07 7.31
C ARG A 492 -1.04 34.29 7.29
N ALA A 493 0.08 34.18 6.59
CA ALA A 493 1.00 35.30 6.41
C ALA A 493 0.44 36.31 5.38
N ALA A 494 0.58 37.60 5.66
CA ALA A 494 0.25 38.66 4.70
C ALA A 494 1.37 38.91 3.66
N GLN A 495 2.60 38.54 4.01
CA GLN A 495 3.79 38.67 3.20
C GLN A 495 4.60 37.37 3.29
N LEU A 496 5.23 37.00 2.18
CA LEU A 496 6.00 35.76 2.05
C LEU A 496 7.41 36.09 1.58
N ASP A 497 8.40 35.62 2.32
CA ASP A 497 9.81 35.60 1.90
C ASP A 497 10.06 34.32 1.12
N LEU A 498 10.48 34.44 -0.14
CA LEU A 498 10.75 33.29 -1.01
C LEU A 498 12.25 33.07 -1.16
N ARG A 499 12.69 31.81 -1.03
CA ARG A 499 14.10 31.43 -1.21
C ARG A 499 14.20 30.14 -1.98
N SER A 500 15.04 30.12 -3.01
CA SER A 500 15.37 28.90 -3.72
C SER A 500 16.64 28.25 -3.19
N ASP A 501 16.66 26.92 -3.15
CA ASP A 501 17.86 26.11 -2.89
C ASP A 501 18.67 25.78 -4.15
N ALA A 502 18.15 26.10 -5.34
CA ALA A 502 18.71 25.69 -6.62
C ALA A 502 19.02 26.91 -7.52
N ALA A 503 20.26 27.01 -7.98
CA ALA A 503 20.71 28.12 -8.83
C ALA A 503 20.01 28.22 -10.20
N TRP A 504 19.35 27.13 -10.63
CA TRP A 504 18.58 27.08 -11.88
C TRP A 504 17.13 27.53 -11.72
N LEU A 505 16.67 27.78 -10.49
CA LEU A 505 15.36 28.35 -10.17
C LEU A 505 15.48 29.84 -9.85
N SER A 506 14.48 30.62 -10.26
CA SER A 506 14.42 32.06 -9.99
C SER A 506 13.00 32.49 -9.61
N VAL A 507 12.90 33.25 -8.52
CA VAL A 507 11.66 33.82 -7.98
C VAL A 507 11.91 35.22 -7.41
N PRO A 508 10.88 36.09 -7.28
CA PRO A 508 10.98 37.32 -6.50
C PRO A 508 11.35 37.00 -5.05
N ALA A 509 12.19 37.82 -4.42
CA ALA A 509 12.62 37.59 -3.03
C ALA A 509 11.46 37.69 -2.01
N GLN A 510 10.47 38.52 -2.31
CA GLN A 510 9.29 38.73 -1.48
C GLN A 510 8.04 38.88 -2.35
N ILE A 511 6.90 38.41 -1.83
CA ILE A 511 5.59 38.63 -2.45
C ILE A 511 4.53 38.89 -1.37
N ARG A 512 3.52 39.69 -1.72
CA ARG A 512 2.33 39.85 -0.88
C ARG A 512 1.42 38.64 -1.09
N ALA A 513 0.96 38.03 0.00
CA ALA A 513 -0.01 36.94 -0.10
C ALA A 513 -1.34 37.48 -0.64
N GLY A 514 -1.86 36.82 -1.67
CA GLY A 514 -3.18 37.12 -2.25
C GLY A 514 -4.32 36.54 -1.41
N ALA A 515 -5.54 37.01 -1.68
CA ALA A 515 -6.77 36.52 -1.09
C ALA A 515 -7.79 36.27 -2.22
N PRO A 516 -8.30 35.04 -2.43
CA PRO A 516 -8.20 33.87 -1.53
C PRO A 516 -6.90 33.05 -1.68
N ALA A 517 -6.10 33.29 -2.72
CA ALA A 517 -4.90 32.53 -3.04
C ALA A 517 -3.81 33.40 -3.67
N THR A 518 -2.59 32.88 -3.77
CA THR A 518 -1.41 33.55 -4.34
C THR A 518 -0.88 32.76 -5.52
N ASP A 519 -0.74 33.41 -6.68
CA ASP A 519 -0.06 32.82 -7.83
C ASP A 519 1.43 33.20 -7.80
N ILE A 520 2.30 32.19 -7.89
CA ILE A 520 3.76 32.35 -7.83
C ILE A 520 4.36 31.72 -9.08
N ALA A 521 5.05 32.52 -9.89
CA ALA A 521 5.79 32.05 -11.05
C ALA A 521 7.25 31.76 -10.68
N VAL A 522 7.71 30.56 -11.01
CA VAL A 522 9.08 30.09 -10.84
C VAL A 522 9.72 29.95 -12.21
N ALA A 523 10.80 30.68 -12.47
CA ALA A 523 11.51 30.62 -13.74
C ALA A 523 12.67 29.61 -13.70
N TYR A 524 12.87 28.90 -14.81
CA TYR A 524 13.90 27.88 -15.02
C TYR A 524 15.02 28.39 -15.92
N ARG A 525 16.26 28.06 -15.57
CA ARG A 525 17.43 28.24 -16.43
C ARG A 525 17.74 26.96 -17.19
N GLY A 526 17.05 26.76 -18.32
CA GLY A 526 17.10 25.52 -19.12
C GLY A 526 18.50 25.04 -19.51
N ALA A 527 19.46 25.95 -19.70
CA ALA A 527 20.86 25.61 -20.01
C ALA A 527 21.57 24.78 -18.91
N SER A 528 20.97 24.67 -17.71
CA SER A 528 21.52 23.90 -16.60
C SER A 528 21.31 22.38 -16.75
N PHE A 529 20.42 21.94 -17.65
CA PHE A 529 20.02 20.54 -17.80
C PHE A 529 20.79 19.83 -18.92
N ALA A 530 22.12 19.74 -18.77
CA ALA A 530 23.00 19.22 -19.82
C ALA A 530 23.24 17.70 -19.77
N ALA A 531 23.18 17.10 -18.58
CA ALA A 531 23.44 15.68 -18.38
C ALA A 531 22.16 14.91 -18.06
N PRO A 532 22.02 13.64 -18.53
CA PRO A 532 20.93 12.77 -18.10
C PRO A 532 20.86 12.61 -16.58
N GLY A 533 19.65 12.49 -16.05
CA GLY A 533 19.37 12.40 -14.61
C GLY A 533 18.14 13.21 -14.20
N VAL A 534 17.97 13.40 -12.90
CA VAL A 534 16.90 14.22 -12.32
C VAL A 534 17.49 15.41 -11.58
N TYR A 535 16.90 16.59 -11.81
CA TYR A 535 17.25 17.84 -11.15
C TYR A 535 16.07 18.25 -10.27
N VAL A 536 16.26 18.23 -8.96
CA VAL A 536 15.25 18.65 -7.98
C VAL A 536 15.66 19.99 -7.38
N GLY A 537 14.72 20.91 -7.28
CA GLY A 537 14.91 22.21 -6.67
C GLY A 537 13.62 22.72 -6.07
N THR A 538 13.74 23.43 -4.96
CA THR A 538 12.62 23.87 -4.15
C THR A 538 12.69 25.38 -3.92
N VAL A 539 11.52 26.01 -3.97
CA VAL A 539 11.33 27.37 -3.46
C VAL A 539 10.57 27.28 -2.14
N THR A 540 11.19 27.71 -1.05
CA THR A 540 10.57 27.76 0.27
C THR A 540 9.93 29.13 0.50
N ALA A 541 8.71 29.16 1.02
CA ALA A 541 8.03 30.38 1.45
C ALA A 541 8.02 30.47 2.98
N ARG A 542 8.44 31.60 3.54
CA ARG A 542 8.54 31.81 4.99
C ARG A 542 7.76 33.04 5.44
N ASN A 543 7.32 33.02 6.70
CA ASN A 543 6.80 34.21 7.36
C ASN A 543 7.96 35.13 7.76
N PRO A 544 8.06 36.36 7.23
CA PRO A 544 9.13 37.29 7.60
C PRO A 544 9.05 37.74 9.07
N SER A 545 7.88 37.63 9.70
CA SER A 545 7.68 38.04 11.11
C SER A 545 8.10 36.98 12.12
N ASP A 546 8.24 35.71 11.69
CA ASP A 546 8.71 34.61 12.52
C ASP A 546 9.48 33.60 11.66
N THR A 547 10.78 33.84 11.52
CA THR A 547 11.65 32.96 10.72
C THR A 547 11.95 31.62 11.39
N LEU A 548 11.68 31.50 12.69
CA LEU A 548 11.86 30.28 13.49
C LEU A 548 10.67 29.32 13.34
N ALA A 549 9.52 29.82 12.87
CA ALA A 549 8.37 28.99 12.48
C ALA A 549 8.64 28.05 11.28
N GLY A 550 9.77 28.24 10.58
CA GLY A 550 10.14 27.43 9.42
C GLY A 550 9.38 27.81 8.13
N PRO A 551 9.50 26.99 7.07
CA PRO A 551 8.74 27.20 5.83
C PRO A 551 7.24 26.97 6.05
N LEU A 552 6.41 27.86 5.51
CA LEU A 552 4.95 27.73 5.49
C LEU A 552 4.49 26.72 4.43
N PHE A 553 5.19 26.69 3.30
CA PHE A 553 5.00 25.76 2.19
C PHE A 553 6.24 25.76 1.29
N GLU A 554 6.28 24.78 0.38
CA GLU A 554 7.36 24.55 -0.56
C GLU A 554 6.80 24.43 -1.98
N LEU A 555 7.52 24.98 -2.97
CA LEU A 555 7.21 24.82 -4.39
C LEU A 555 8.28 23.90 -4.97
N VAL A 556 7.97 22.61 -5.06
CA VAL A 556 8.90 21.57 -5.49
C VAL A 556 8.89 21.47 -7.01
N ASN A 557 10.08 21.48 -7.63
CA ASN A 557 10.28 21.39 -9.07
C ASN A 557 11.26 20.25 -9.37
N ALA A 558 10.88 19.33 -10.24
CA ALA A 558 11.70 18.20 -10.66
C ALA A 558 11.70 18.08 -12.19
N ILE A 559 12.89 18.11 -12.78
CA ILE A 559 13.09 18.02 -14.23
C ILE A 559 13.96 16.81 -14.55
N VAL A 560 13.44 15.90 -15.37
CA VAL A 560 14.15 14.71 -15.83
C VAL A 560 14.79 14.98 -17.19
N VAL A 561 16.05 14.61 -17.35
CA VAL A 561 16.75 14.53 -18.63
C VAL A 561 16.98 13.05 -18.91
N PRO A 562 16.22 12.41 -19.83
CA PRO A 562 16.34 10.99 -20.07
C PRO A 562 17.44 10.64 -21.08
N TYR A 563 17.86 9.37 -21.07
CA TYR A 563 18.56 8.73 -22.19
C TYR A 563 17.56 8.45 -23.30
N ASP A 564 17.82 8.97 -24.50
CA ASP A 564 17.00 8.69 -25.68
C ASP A 564 17.44 7.39 -26.35
N LEU A 565 16.89 6.25 -25.90
CA LEU A 565 17.37 4.92 -26.28
C LEU A 565 17.46 4.62 -27.80
N PRO A 566 16.58 5.14 -28.67
CA PRO A 566 16.69 4.93 -30.11
C PRO A 566 17.97 5.51 -30.72
N THR A 567 18.43 6.65 -30.20
CA THR A 567 19.60 7.38 -30.73
C THR A 567 20.84 7.18 -29.87
N ARG A 568 20.65 6.92 -28.58
CA ARG A 568 21.70 6.77 -27.56
C ARG A 568 21.29 5.69 -26.55
N PRO A 569 21.57 4.41 -26.84
CA PRO A 569 21.45 3.34 -25.86
C PRO A 569 22.24 3.66 -24.58
N LEU A 570 21.72 3.22 -23.43
CA LEU A 570 22.41 3.38 -22.16
C LEU A 570 23.57 2.38 -22.06
N SER A 571 24.76 2.90 -21.74
CA SER A 571 25.90 2.12 -21.28
C SER A 571 26.63 2.89 -20.19
N ASP A 572 26.60 2.38 -18.97
CA ASP A 572 27.25 2.96 -17.80
C ASP A 572 28.05 1.87 -17.05
N PRO A 573 29.30 1.62 -17.48
CA PRO A 573 30.10 0.56 -16.90
C PRO A 573 30.72 0.97 -15.56
N ARG A 574 30.77 0.03 -14.62
CA ARG A 574 31.42 0.14 -13.30
C ARG A 574 30.99 1.37 -12.50
N HIS A 575 29.70 1.69 -12.52
CA HIS A 575 29.12 2.77 -11.72
C HIS A 575 29.14 2.41 -10.24
N ALA A 576 29.72 3.28 -9.41
CA ALA A 576 29.75 3.07 -7.95
C ALA A 576 28.49 3.64 -7.29
N VAL A 577 27.70 2.77 -6.65
CA VAL A 577 26.52 3.16 -5.87
C VAL A 577 26.88 3.02 -4.39
N ALA A 578 26.88 4.14 -3.65
CA ALA A 578 27.22 4.14 -2.24
C ALA A 578 26.17 3.37 -1.39
N ALA A 579 26.57 2.88 -0.22
CA ALA A 579 25.70 2.12 0.67
C ALA A 579 24.38 2.87 0.99
N GLY A 580 23.26 2.15 0.90
CA GLY A 580 21.92 2.70 1.13
C GLY A 580 21.48 3.76 0.11
N ARG A 581 22.14 3.86 -1.05
CA ARG A 581 21.79 4.80 -2.13
C ARG A 581 21.12 4.11 -3.30
N VAL A 582 20.41 4.93 -4.06
CA VAL A 582 19.76 4.54 -5.31
C VAL A 582 20.39 5.34 -6.44
N GLN A 583 20.83 4.64 -7.48
CA GLN A 583 21.21 5.22 -8.75
C GLN A 583 20.04 5.04 -9.73
N ARG A 584 19.58 6.15 -10.32
CA ARG A 584 18.38 6.18 -11.19
C ARG A 584 18.77 6.44 -12.64
N TYR A 585 18.16 5.70 -13.56
CA TYR A 585 18.33 5.88 -15.01
C TYR A 585 16.98 6.11 -15.67
N PHE A 586 16.81 7.25 -16.33
CA PHE A 586 15.56 7.59 -17.04
C PHE A 586 15.69 7.23 -18.52
N LEU A 587 14.83 6.33 -19.01
CA LEU A 587 14.95 5.68 -20.31
C LEU A 587 13.77 6.06 -21.20
N ARG A 588 13.99 6.92 -22.20
CA ARG A 588 12.94 7.30 -23.16
C ARG A 588 12.78 6.20 -24.20
N VAL A 589 11.53 5.76 -24.36
CA VAL A 589 11.11 4.77 -25.36
C VAL A 589 10.02 5.39 -26.26
N PRO A 590 10.19 5.41 -27.59
CA PRO A 590 9.40 6.25 -28.49
C PRO A 590 8.12 5.61 -29.05
N ALA A 591 8.06 4.28 -29.18
CA ALA A 591 7.03 3.63 -29.99
C ALA A 591 6.45 2.37 -29.33
N VAL A 592 5.11 2.30 -29.33
CA VAL A 592 4.36 1.08 -28.97
C VAL A 592 4.79 -0.07 -29.88
N GLY A 593 4.91 -1.27 -29.32
CA GLY A 593 5.38 -2.46 -30.03
C GLY A 593 6.90 -2.64 -30.00
N SER A 594 7.67 -1.69 -29.46
CA SER A 594 9.11 -1.88 -29.18
C SER A 594 9.30 -2.90 -28.06
N THR A 595 10.49 -3.49 -27.97
CA THR A 595 10.91 -4.29 -26.80
C THR A 595 12.06 -3.58 -26.11
N LEU A 596 11.95 -3.28 -24.82
CA LEU A 596 13.04 -2.70 -24.01
C LEU A 596 13.78 -3.83 -23.31
N HIS A 597 15.10 -3.84 -23.43
CA HIS A 597 16.01 -4.70 -22.69
C HIS A 597 16.85 -3.84 -21.76
N ALA A 598 16.87 -4.18 -20.48
CA ALA A 598 17.67 -3.50 -19.47
C ALA A 598 18.41 -4.54 -18.62
N THR A 599 19.73 -4.38 -18.52
CA THR A 599 20.59 -5.28 -17.75
C THR A 599 21.35 -4.50 -16.69
N VAL A 600 21.40 -5.07 -15.49
CA VAL A 600 22.20 -4.58 -14.37
C VAL A 600 23.04 -5.75 -13.90
N SER A 601 24.36 -5.65 -14.00
CA SER A 601 25.28 -6.67 -13.50
C SER A 601 26.26 -6.07 -12.50
N LEU A 602 26.72 -6.85 -11.53
CA LEU A 602 27.72 -6.38 -10.57
C LEU A 602 29.13 -6.75 -11.02
N ALA A 603 30.07 -5.82 -10.83
CA ALA A 603 31.47 -6.04 -11.19
C ALA A 603 32.15 -7.14 -10.33
N ASP A 604 31.59 -7.41 -9.15
CA ASP A 604 31.99 -8.49 -8.24
C ASP A 604 30.73 -9.28 -7.84
N SER A 605 30.73 -10.58 -8.11
CA SER A 605 29.58 -11.45 -7.84
C SER A 605 29.33 -11.69 -6.35
N THR A 606 30.24 -11.29 -5.46
CA THR A 606 30.04 -11.31 -4.00
C THR A 606 29.26 -10.10 -3.48
N GLN A 607 29.13 -9.05 -4.29
CA GLN A 607 28.27 -7.91 -3.96
C GLN A 607 26.79 -8.28 -4.14
N HIS A 608 25.92 -7.51 -3.49
CA HIS A 608 24.47 -7.67 -3.59
C HIS A 608 23.84 -6.31 -3.84
N ALA A 609 22.92 -6.23 -4.79
CA ALA A 609 22.12 -5.04 -5.08
C ALA A 609 20.69 -5.46 -5.46
N PHE A 610 19.79 -4.49 -5.57
CA PHE A 610 18.47 -4.69 -6.16
C PHE A 610 18.31 -3.80 -7.39
N ALA A 611 17.66 -4.31 -8.42
CA ALA A 611 17.22 -3.54 -9.57
C ALA A 611 15.69 -3.50 -9.64
N LYS A 612 15.13 -2.35 -10.03
CA LYS A 612 13.69 -2.18 -10.19
C LYS A 612 13.39 -1.28 -11.39
N LEU A 613 12.39 -1.65 -12.18
CA LEU A 613 11.95 -0.89 -13.35
C LEU A 613 10.58 -0.29 -13.08
N TYR A 614 10.40 0.96 -13.51
CA TYR A 614 9.18 1.73 -13.39
C TYR A 614 8.67 2.16 -14.75
N GLU A 615 7.37 2.05 -14.98
CA GLU A 615 6.72 2.51 -16.20
C GLU A 615 6.68 4.05 -16.27
N PRO A 616 6.35 4.64 -17.44
CA PRO A 616 6.35 6.09 -17.62
C PRO A 616 5.45 6.92 -16.72
N ASP A 617 4.53 6.29 -15.99
CA ASP A 617 3.67 6.95 -15.01
C ASP A 617 4.14 6.76 -13.55
N GLY A 618 5.30 6.13 -13.34
CA GLY A 618 5.88 5.94 -12.02
C GLY A 618 5.47 4.66 -11.30
N ARG A 619 4.57 3.83 -11.86
CA ARG A 619 4.24 2.53 -11.26
C ARG A 619 5.40 1.52 -11.43
N PRO A 620 5.61 0.58 -10.49
CA PRO A 620 6.48 -0.58 -10.72
C PRO A 620 6.06 -1.36 -11.97
N PHE A 621 7.03 -1.87 -12.71
CA PHE A 621 6.77 -2.60 -13.95
C PHE A 621 5.98 -3.89 -13.70
N ARG A 622 4.81 -4.01 -14.34
CA ARG A 622 3.80 -5.05 -14.13
C ARG A 622 4.25 -6.51 -14.30
N ASP A 623 5.40 -6.74 -14.93
CA ASP A 623 5.90 -8.08 -15.26
C ASP A 623 7.06 -8.56 -14.39
N ALA A 624 7.72 -7.64 -13.67
CA ALA A 624 8.88 -7.92 -12.83
C ALA A 624 8.45 -8.17 -11.37
N PRO A 625 9.21 -8.96 -10.59
CA PRO A 625 9.07 -8.95 -9.14
C PRO A 625 9.36 -7.54 -8.61
N ASP A 626 8.81 -7.21 -7.44
CA ASP A 626 8.96 -5.87 -6.86
C ASP A 626 10.44 -5.48 -6.70
N ASP A 627 11.31 -6.41 -6.31
CA ASP A 627 12.76 -6.21 -6.25
C ASP A 627 13.48 -7.36 -6.99
N ILE A 628 14.36 -7.04 -7.95
CA ILE A 628 15.19 -8.04 -8.64
C ILE A 628 16.57 -8.06 -7.98
N SER A 629 16.88 -9.13 -7.24
CA SER A 629 18.21 -9.35 -6.66
C SER A 629 19.28 -9.43 -7.75
N VAL A 630 20.43 -8.79 -7.52
CA VAL A 630 21.62 -8.86 -8.39
C VAL A 630 22.83 -9.24 -7.56
N GLY A 631 23.56 -10.28 -7.98
CA GLY A 631 24.75 -10.78 -7.28
C GLY A 631 24.45 -11.78 -6.17
N GLY A 632 25.48 -12.24 -5.47
CA GLY A 632 25.36 -13.25 -4.44
C GLY A 632 25.03 -14.66 -4.95
N ALA A 633 24.16 -15.37 -4.23
CA ALA A 633 23.70 -16.71 -4.57
C ALA A 633 22.75 -16.76 -5.79
N ASP A 634 22.18 -15.61 -6.19
CA ASP A 634 21.09 -15.50 -7.16
C ASP A 634 21.56 -15.25 -8.60
N GLY A 635 22.86 -15.16 -8.85
CA GLY A 635 23.44 -14.88 -10.17
C GLY A 635 23.65 -13.39 -10.40
N GLY A 636 24.75 -13.05 -11.08
CA GLY A 636 25.33 -11.70 -11.09
C GLY A 636 24.61 -10.62 -11.90
N THR A 637 23.45 -10.90 -12.53
CA THR A 637 22.81 -9.99 -13.49
C THR A 637 21.28 -10.01 -13.39
N ALA A 638 20.66 -8.85 -13.16
CA ALA A 638 19.25 -8.63 -13.47
C ALA A 638 19.10 -8.37 -14.98
N ASP A 639 18.20 -9.12 -15.62
CA ASP A 639 17.81 -8.95 -17.01
C ASP A 639 16.31 -8.69 -17.08
N VAL A 640 15.94 -7.47 -17.47
CA VAL A 640 14.56 -7.00 -17.53
C VAL A 640 14.17 -6.78 -18.98
N VAL A 641 13.14 -7.52 -19.42
CA VAL A 641 12.61 -7.40 -20.78
C VAL A 641 11.16 -6.93 -20.74
N VAL A 642 10.92 -5.70 -21.19
CA VAL A 642 9.57 -5.19 -21.44
C VAL A 642 9.16 -5.60 -22.83
N ARG A 643 8.27 -6.60 -22.91
CA ARG A 643 7.76 -7.13 -24.18
C ARG A 643 6.89 -6.11 -24.91
N ALA A 644 6.78 -6.30 -26.22
CA ALA A 644 6.06 -5.40 -27.12
C ALA A 644 4.57 -5.19 -26.77
N GLU A 645 3.92 -6.18 -26.15
CA GLU A 645 2.53 -6.06 -25.68
C GLU A 645 2.38 -5.31 -24.35
N ASP A 646 3.41 -5.30 -23.52
CA ASP A 646 3.40 -4.66 -22.20
C ASP A 646 4.04 -3.24 -22.25
N LEU A 647 4.73 -2.90 -23.36
CA LEU A 647 5.45 -1.63 -23.50
C LEU A 647 4.52 -0.43 -23.69
N VAL A 648 4.63 0.53 -22.77
CA VAL A 648 4.06 1.88 -22.84
C VAL A 648 5.12 2.87 -23.33
N ALA A 649 4.77 3.79 -24.24
CA ALA A 649 5.68 4.85 -24.69
C ALA A 649 5.86 5.93 -23.61
N GLY A 650 7.06 6.51 -23.50
CA GLY A 650 7.39 7.53 -22.51
C GLY A 650 8.75 7.28 -21.85
N VAL A 651 8.95 7.81 -20.64
CA VAL A 651 10.22 7.70 -19.90
C VAL A 651 10.09 6.72 -18.73
N TYR A 652 10.67 5.53 -18.90
CA TYR A 652 10.84 4.55 -17.82
C TYR A 652 11.91 5.02 -16.83
N GLU A 653 11.87 4.50 -15.62
CA GLU A 653 12.92 4.71 -14.60
C GLU A 653 13.46 3.35 -14.16
N LEU A 654 14.76 3.14 -14.33
CA LEU A 654 15.48 1.95 -13.88
C LEU A 654 16.34 2.33 -12.69
N ASP A 655 16.08 1.71 -11.55
CA ASP A 655 16.75 1.98 -10.28
C ASP A 655 17.69 0.83 -9.93
N VAL A 656 18.91 1.19 -9.51
CA VAL A 656 19.90 0.28 -8.91
C VAL A 656 20.10 0.69 -7.46
N VAL A 657 19.79 -0.22 -6.54
CA VAL A 657 19.75 0.02 -5.10
C VAL A 657 20.90 -0.73 -4.44
N ALA A 658 21.77 0.01 -3.77
CA ALA A 658 22.79 -0.56 -2.90
C ALA A 658 22.18 -0.92 -1.53
N PRO A 659 22.56 -2.04 -0.91
CA PRO A 659 22.10 -2.41 0.41
C PRO A 659 22.54 -1.39 1.46
N PRO A 660 21.86 -1.29 2.62
CA PRO A 660 22.09 -0.23 3.59
C PRO A 660 23.53 -0.06 4.07
N LEU A 661 24.31 -1.15 4.12
CA LEU A 661 25.66 -1.17 4.71
C LEU A 661 26.81 -1.41 3.72
N ALA A 662 26.51 -1.67 2.44
CA ALA A 662 27.55 -1.97 1.46
C ALA A 662 27.34 -1.19 0.17
N ALA A 663 28.42 -0.57 -0.31
CA ALA A 663 28.46 0.02 -1.64
C ALA A 663 28.59 -1.09 -2.69
N VAL A 664 28.10 -0.83 -3.90
CA VAL A 664 28.19 -1.75 -5.03
C VAL A 664 28.78 -1.07 -6.25
N THR A 665 29.32 -1.86 -7.17
CA THR A 665 29.77 -1.39 -8.47
C THR A 665 29.00 -2.13 -9.55
N ALA A 666 28.18 -1.42 -10.31
CA ALA A 666 27.27 -2.01 -11.30
C ALA A 666 27.64 -1.60 -12.72
N ASP A 667 27.55 -2.53 -13.66
CA ASP A 667 27.51 -2.30 -15.09
C ASP A 667 26.05 -2.28 -15.53
N VAL A 668 25.59 -1.13 -16.04
CA VAL A 668 24.19 -0.93 -16.46
C VAL A 668 24.12 -0.71 -17.96
N ARG A 669 23.20 -1.42 -18.63
CA ARG A 669 22.92 -1.24 -20.06
C ARG A 669 21.43 -1.26 -20.30
N ALA A 670 20.94 -0.42 -21.21
CA ALA A 670 19.57 -0.52 -21.69
C ALA A 670 19.48 -0.09 -23.16
N ALA A 671 18.67 -0.82 -23.93
CA ALA A 671 18.42 -0.58 -25.34
C ALA A 671 17.02 -1.03 -25.74
N ILE A 672 16.54 -0.52 -26.88
CA ILE A 672 15.35 -1.06 -27.52
C ILE A 672 15.77 -2.02 -28.64
N ALA A 673 15.00 -3.08 -28.84
CA ALA A 673 15.17 -3.95 -29.99
C ALA A 673 15.03 -3.14 -31.29
N ALA A 674 15.87 -3.45 -32.29
CA ALA A 674 15.88 -2.74 -33.57
C ALA A 674 14.59 -2.95 -34.40
N VAL A 675 13.75 -3.90 -34.00
CA VAL A 675 12.47 -4.23 -34.63
C VAL A 675 11.34 -4.05 -33.62
N THR A 676 10.22 -3.48 -34.06
CA THR A 676 8.95 -3.45 -33.33
C THR A 676 8.05 -4.60 -33.74
N LEU A 677 7.22 -5.11 -32.83
CA LEU A 677 6.23 -6.16 -33.09
C LEU A 677 4.82 -5.66 -32.77
N ALA A 678 4.01 -5.47 -33.81
CA ALA A 678 2.64 -5.02 -33.72
C ALA A 678 1.66 -6.11 -34.16
N ARG A 679 0.46 -6.15 -33.54
CA ARG A 679 -0.64 -7.00 -33.99
C ARG A 679 -1.41 -6.29 -35.10
N THR A 680 -1.76 -7.02 -36.15
CA THR A 680 -2.66 -6.57 -37.21
C THR A 680 -3.91 -7.44 -37.24
N GLY A 681 -4.93 -7.03 -38.01
CA GLY A 681 -6.18 -7.80 -38.13
C GLY A 681 -6.01 -9.21 -38.71
N HIS A 682 -4.84 -9.55 -39.27
CA HIS A 682 -4.56 -10.84 -39.91
C HIS A 682 -3.25 -11.51 -39.45
N GLY A 683 -2.59 -11.00 -38.39
CA GLY A 683 -1.33 -11.58 -37.91
C GLY A 683 -0.44 -10.63 -37.10
N LEU A 684 0.87 -10.81 -37.22
CA LEU A 684 1.89 -9.91 -36.65
C LEU A 684 2.69 -9.22 -37.75
N GLU A 685 3.07 -7.97 -37.51
CA GLU A 685 4.00 -7.22 -38.35
C GLU A 685 5.25 -6.85 -37.56
N ALA A 686 6.40 -6.98 -38.22
CA ALA A 686 7.68 -6.45 -37.78
C ALA A 686 7.89 -5.07 -38.43
N GLY A 687 8.10 -4.03 -37.62
CA GLY A 687 8.40 -2.67 -38.11
C GLY A 687 9.79 -2.21 -37.70
N ASP A 688 10.35 -1.23 -38.42
CA ASP A 688 11.63 -0.61 -38.04
C ASP A 688 11.45 0.23 -36.76
N ALA A 689 12.31 0.02 -35.76
CA ALA A 689 12.34 0.83 -34.53
C ALA A 689 13.33 2.02 -34.62
N GLY A 690 14.14 2.08 -35.69
CA GLY A 690 15.19 3.07 -35.92
C GLY A 690 15.10 3.72 -37.30
N SER A 691 16.24 3.74 -38.00
CA SER A 691 16.37 4.33 -39.35
C SER A 691 17.22 3.48 -40.31
N GLU A 692 17.41 2.20 -39.97
CA GLU A 692 18.27 1.28 -40.72
C GLU A 692 17.47 0.04 -41.13
N THR A 693 17.87 -0.58 -42.24
CA THR A 693 17.29 -1.86 -42.66
C THR A 693 17.79 -2.98 -41.75
N VAL A 694 16.89 -3.70 -41.10
CA VAL A 694 17.21 -4.76 -40.15
C VAL A 694 16.86 -6.12 -40.73
N ALA A 695 17.83 -7.01 -40.82
CA ALA A 695 17.60 -8.45 -41.03
C ALA A 695 17.42 -9.14 -39.66
N GLY A 696 16.56 -10.14 -39.59
CA GLY A 696 16.34 -10.91 -38.38
C GLY A 696 15.75 -12.29 -38.63
N ARG A 697 15.77 -13.14 -37.60
CA ARG A 697 15.24 -14.50 -37.63
C ARG A 697 14.03 -14.61 -36.72
N VAL A 698 12.88 -14.96 -37.30
CA VAL A 698 11.59 -15.12 -36.64
C VAL A 698 11.45 -16.53 -36.09
N THR A 699 11.30 -16.67 -34.78
CA THR A 699 10.97 -17.93 -34.10
C THR A 699 9.68 -17.78 -33.32
N SER A 700 8.91 -18.87 -33.18
CA SER A 700 7.73 -18.89 -32.32
C SER A 700 7.65 -20.16 -31.49
N GLN A 701 7.14 -20.01 -30.26
CA GLN A 701 6.91 -21.10 -29.32
C GLN A 701 5.49 -21.03 -28.77
N LEU A 702 4.80 -22.16 -28.74
CA LEU A 702 3.54 -22.31 -28.03
C LEU A 702 3.84 -22.35 -26.52
N ILE A 703 3.30 -21.38 -25.79
CA ILE A 703 3.53 -21.22 -24.35
C ILE A 703 2.30 -21.58 -23.50
N GLY A 704 1.11 -21.63 -24.10
CA GLY A 704 -0.11 -21.92 -23.37
C GLY A 704 -1.38 -21.56 -24.15
N ALA A 705 -2.41 -21.15 -23.42
CA ALA A 705 -3.66 -20.65 -23.98
C ALA A 705 -4.17 -19.45 -23.16
N GLU A 706 -4.87 -18.52 -23.81
CA GLU A 706 -5.43 -17.29 -23.22
C GLU A 706 -6.90 -17.12 -23.59
N ALA A 707 -7.70 -16.61 -22.66
CA ALA A 707 -9.02 -16.04 -22.92
C ALA A 707 -9.15 -14.66 -22.27
N ALA A 708 -9.91 -13.77 -22.89
CA ALA A 708 -10.21 -12.44 -22.37
C ALA A 708 -11.72 -12.28 -22.15
N PHE A 709 -12.09 -11.75 -21.00
CA PHE A 709 -13.46 -11.59 -20.53
C PHE A 709 -13.72 -10.11 -20.21
N PRO A 710 -14.59 -9.42 -20.95
CA PRO A 710 -15.08 -8.12 -20.51
C PRO A 710 -15.98 -8.33 -19.28
N VAL A 711 -15.74 -7.59 -18.22
CA VAL A 711 -16.53 -7.63 -16.98
C VAL A 711 -17.03 -6.23 -16.66
N GLU A 712 -18.32 -6.12 -16.39
CA GLU A 712 -18.95 -4.91 -15.88
C GLU A 712 -19.63 -5.23 -14.56
N GLY A 713 -19.43 -4.36 -13.57
CA GLY A 713 -19.80 -4.67 -12.20
C GLY A 713 -20.09 -3.45 -11.33
N ARG A 714 -20.57 -3.74 -10.12
CA ARG A 714 -20.76 -2.81 -8.99
C ARG A 714 -20.21 -3.37 -7.68
N GLY A 715 -19.87 -4.67 -7.61
CA GLY A 715 -19.30 -5.31 -6.42
C GLY A 715 -20.30 -5.72 -5.34
N LEU A 716 -21.60 -5.76 -5.63
CA LEU A 716 -22.66 -6.13 -4.67
C LEU A 716 -23.77 -6.98 -5.34
N PRO A 717 -23.69 -8.33 -5.33
CA PRO A 717 -22.56 -9.15 -4.89
C PRO A 717 -21.35 -8.99 -5.83
N ALA A 718 -20.20 -9.51 -5.42
CA ALA A 718 -18.97 -9.45 -6.21
C ALA A 718 -19.10 -10.21 -7.54
N GLU A 719 -18.44 -9.69 -8.57
CA GLU A 719 -18.46 -10.25 -9.91
C GLU A 719 -17.50 -11.43 -9.98
N SER A 720 -17.98 -12.56 -10.50
CA SER A 720 -17.23 -13.80 -10.61
C SER A 720 -17.19 -14.31 -12.04
N LEU A 721 -16.04 -14.86 -12.45
CA LEU A 721 -15.88 -15.62 -13.68
C LEU A 721 -15.42 -17.04 -13.38
N THR A 722 -16.02 -18.02 -14.07
CA THR A 722 -15.66 -19.43 -13.91
C THR A 722 -14.90 -19.90 -15.13
N VAL A 723 -13.70 -20.44 -14.93
CA VAL A 723 -12.86 -21.06 -15.98
C VAL A 723 -12.51 -22.49 -15.60
N ARG A 724 -12.36 -23.36 -16.59
CA ARG A 724 -11.94 -24.75 -16.37
C ARG A 724 -10.43 -24.88 -16.55
N VAL A 725 -9.76 -25.47 -15.58
CA VAL A 725 -8.32 -25.72 -15.62
C VAL A 725 -8.01 -26.86 -16.60
N PRO A 726 -7.19 -26.64 -17.63
CA PRO A 726 -6.79 -27.73 -18.52
C PRO A 726 -5.74 -28.62 -17.85
N ALA A 727 -5.76 -29.92 -18.14
CA ALA A 727 -4.89 -30.91 -17.50
C ALA A 727 -3.38 -30.69 -17.70
N TRP A 728 -2.98 -29.87 -18.68
CA TRP A 728 -1.58 -29.54 -18.96
C TRP A 728 -1.11 -28.24 -18.28
N ALA A 729 -2.01 -27.48 -17.66
CA ALA A 729 -1.67 -26.21 -17.02
C ALA A 729 -0.72 -26.46 -15.85
N ALA A 730 0.46 -25.85 -15.90
CA ALA A 730 1.39 -25.86 -14.77
C ALA A 730 1.35 -24.54 -14.00
N ARG A 731 0.94 -23.45 -14.67
CA ARG A 731 0.83 -22.11 -14.11
C ARG A 731 -0.39 -21.41 -14.68
N ALA A 732 -0.94 -20.49 -13.91
CA ALA A 732 -2.00 -19.59 -14.34
C ALA A 732 -1.56 -18.14 -14.15
N GLU A 733 -1.99 -17.28 -15.08
CA GLU A 733 -1.93 -15.82 -14.93
C GLU A 733 -3.35 -15.25 -15.01
N VAL A 734 -3.67 -14.31 -14.12
CA VAL A 734 -4.91 -13.53 -14.14
C VAL A 734 -4.52 -12.06 -14.26
N ASP A 735 -4.72 -11.48 -15.44
CA ASP A 735 -4.57 -10.05 -15.65
C ASP A 735 -5.92 -9.37 -15.48
N VAL A 736 -5.98 -8.28 -14.72
CA VAL A 736 -7.14 -7.39 -14.67
C VAL A 736 -6.70 -6.02 -15.13
N GLU A 737 -7.35 -5.50 -16.16
CA GLU A 737 -7.06 -4.19 -16.76
C GLU A 737 -8.34 -3.36 -16.80
N MET A 738 -8.32 -2.17 -16.22
CA MET A 738 -9.42 -1.21 -16.30
C MET A 738 -8.93 0.14 -16.86
N PRO A 739 -9.82 0.92 -17.51
CA PRO A 739 -9.53 2.31 -17.85
C PRO A 739 -9.03 3.11 -16.64
N ARG A 740 -7.86 3.75 -16.79
CA ARG A 740 -7.11 4.41 -15.70
C ARG A 740 -7.92 5.48 -14.98
N GLU A 741 -8.80 6.18 -15.68
CA GLU A 741 -9.66 7.23 -15.13
C GLU A 741 -10.68 6.71 -14.10
N GLN A 742 -10.93 5.40 -14.06
CA GLN A 742 -11.79 4.77 -13.05
C GLN A 742 -11.05 4.53 -11.74
N TRP A 743 -9.72 4.36 -11.76
CA TRP A 743 -8.92 3.93 -10.61
C TRP A 743 -9.09 4.86 -9.40
N ASN A 744 -9.06 6.16 -9.64
CA ASN A 744 -9.17 7.20 -8.61
C ASN A 744 -10.50 7.21 -7.85
N ARG A 745 -11.50 6.41 -8.27
CA ARG A 745 -12.79 6.27 -7.59
C ARG A 745 -12.76 5.19 -6.51
N PHE A 746 -11.82 4.26 -6.60
CA PHE A 746 -11.67 3.18 -5.65
C PHE A 746 -10.78 3.58 -4.48
N THR A 747 -10.95 2.91 -3.36
CA THR A 747 -9.96 2.86 -2.29
C THR A 747 -9.02 1.70 -2.49
N ASP A 748 -9.54 0.56 -2.96
CA ASP A 748 -8.83 -0.67 -3.26
C ASP A 748 -9.62 -1.49 -4.29
N PHE A 749 -9.00 -2.50 -4.88
CA PHE A 749 -9.68 -3.47 -5.73
C PHE A 749 -9.06 -4.86 -5.55
N GLY A 750 -9.79 -5.81 -4.99
CA GLY A 750 -9.32 -7.16 -4.71
C GLY A 750 -9.57 -8.11 -5.87
N VAL A 751 -8.65 -9.03 -6.12
CA VAL A 751 -8.82 -10.15 -7.06
C VAL A 751 -8.47 -11.43 -6.32
N THR A 752 -9.43 -12.33 -6.18
CA THR A 752 -9.25 -13.60 -5.47
C THR A 752 -9.67 -14.75 -6.35
N VAL A 753 -8.90 -15.83 -6.31
CA VAL A 753 -9.14 -17.05 -7.07
C VAL A 753 -9.50 -18.15 -6.09
N PHE A 754 -10.67 -18.75 -6.27
CA PHE A 754 -11.18 -19.87 -5.49
C PHE A 754 -11.27 -21.13 -6.34
N ASP A 755 -11.22 -22.29 -5.68
CA ASP A 755 -11.63 -23.56 -6.28
C ASP A 755 -13.15 -23.78 -6.14
N SER A 756 -13.63 -24.94 -6.60
CA SER A 756 -15.05 -25.30 -6.56
C SER A 756 -15.61 -25.58 -5.16
N SER A 757 -14.76 -25.76 -4.15
CA SER A 757 -15.16 -25.91 -2.75
C SER A 757 -15.29 -24.57 -2.01
N GLY A 758 -14.79 -23.49 -2.61
CA GLY A 758 -14.68 -22.18 -1.97
C GLY A 758 -13.34 -21.96 -1.26
N GLN A 759 -12.40 -22.90 -1.38
CA GLN A 759 -11.05 -22.73 -0.86
C GLN A 759 -10.29 -21.73 -1.75
N GLN A 760 -9.65 -20.77 -1.09
CA GLN A 760 -8.83 -19.77 -1.75
C GLN A 760 -7.55 -20.39 -2.31
N VAL A 761 -7.33 -20.26 -3.62
CA VAL A 761 -6.15 -20.72 -4.36
C VAL A 761 -5.12 -19.61 -4.47
N ASN A 762 -5.54 -18.40 -4.82
CA ASN A 762 -4.69 -17.22 -4.93
C ASN A 762 -5.44 -15.97 -4.51
N GLU A 763 -4.76 -14.94 -4.02
CA GLU A 763 -5.34 -13.62 -3.82
C GLU A 763 -4.31 -12.53 -4.04
N GLY A 764 -4.80 -11.31 -4.18
CA GLY A 764 -3.98 -10.11 -4.10
C GLY A 764 -4.78 -8.87 -4.46
N PRO A 765 -4.51 -7.72 -3.82
CA PRO A 765 -5.07 -6.46 -4.26
C PRO A 765 -4.47 -6.06 -5.61
N MET A 766 -5.25 -5.37 -6.43
CA MET A 766 -4.73 -4.54 -7.50
C MET A 766 -4.13 -3.29 -6.85
N ASN A 767 -2.89 -2.96 -7.20
CA ASN A 767 -2.23 -1.75 -6.73
C ASN A 767 -2.41 -0.57 -7.70
N TYR A 768 -2.74 -0.85 -8.96
CA TYR A 768 -2.97 0.11 -10.03
C TYR A 768 -4.14 -0.36 -10.92
N ALA A 769 -4.53 0.43 -11.92
CA ALA A 769 -5.58 0.07 -12.88
C ALA A 769 -5.27 -1.19 -13.72
N VAL A 770 -4.04 -1.70 -13.62
CA VAL A 770 -3.60 -2.95 -14.22
C VAL A 770 -2.93 -3.79 -13.13
N ALA A 771 -3.30 -5.06 -13.05
CA ALA A 771 -2.67 -6.05 -12.18
C ALA A 771 -2.47 -7.36 -12.94
N ARG A 772 -1.41 -8.11 -12.59
CA ARG A 772 -1.09 -9.44 -13.13
C ARG A 772 -0.77 -10.37 -11.97
N GLN A 773 -1.70 -11.26 -11.64
CA GLN A 773 -1.48 -12.31 -10.64
C GLN A 773 -0.93 -13.57 -11.29
N ARG A 774 0.01 -14.23 -10.62
CA ARG A 774 0.63 -15.49 -11.08
C ARG A 774 0.63 -16.51 -9.97
N PHE A 775 0.24 -17.74 -10.29
CA PHE A 775 0.33 -18.83 -9.34
C PHE A 775 0.60 -20.16 -10.06
N ALA A 776 1.27 -21.05 -9.35
CA ALA A 776 1.38 -22.44 -9.78
C ALA A 776 -0.01 -23.08 -9.74
N VAL A 777 -0.30 -23.95 -10.71
CA VAL A 777 -1.56 -24.72 -10.72
C VAL A 777 -1.24 -26.11 -10.17
N PRO A 778 -1.72 -26.45 -8.96
CA PRO A 778 -1.57 -27.79 -8.40
C PRO A 778 -2.26 -28.85 -9.27
N GLU A 779 -1.74 -30.08 -9.25
CA GLU A 779 -2.28 -31.17 -10.07
C GLU A 779 -3.73 -31.51 -9.69
N GLU A 780 -4.13 -31.27 -8.44
CA GLU A 780 -5.48 -31.53 -7.92
C GLU A 780 -6.54 -30.61 -8.56
N LEU A 781 -6.12 -29.46 -9.09
CA LEU A 781 -7.01 -28.53 -9.80
C LEU A 781 -7.22 -28.93 -11.27
N ALA A 782 -6.50 -29.92 -11.79
CA ALA A 782 -6.65 -30.35 -13.18
C ALA A 782 -8.09 -30.78 -13.49
N GLY A 783 -8.71 -30.13 -14.47
CA GLY A 783 -10.09 -30.37 -14.87
C GLY A 783 -11.16 -29.74 -13.96
N GLN A 784 -10.77 -29.16 -12.82
CA GLN A 784 -11.68 -28.46 -11.90
C GLN A 784 -12.04 -27.07 -12.42
N ALA A 785 -13.09 -26.49 -11.81
CA ALA A 785 -13.45 -25.10 -12.02
C ALA A 785 -12.61 -24.20 -11.09
N LEU A 786 -12.10 -23.10 -11.65
CA LEU A 786 -11.56 -21.97 -10.91
C LEU A 786 -12.54 -20.81 -11.02
N ILE A 787 -12.76 -20.13 -9.90
CA ILE A 787 -13.62 -18.95 -9.80
C ILE A 787 -12.70 -17.76 -9.52
N VAL A 788 -12.62 -16.81 -10.44
CA VAL A 788 -11.95 -15.52 -10.19
C VAL A 788 -13.02 -14.51 -9.81
N GLU A 789 -12.93 -14.00 -8.58
CA GLU A 789 -13.86 -13.05 -7.99
C GLU A 789 -13.18 -11.67 -7.85
N LEU A 790 -13.94 -10.62 -8.17
CA LEU A 790 -13.48 -9.23 -8.24
C LEU A 790 -14.21 -8.40 -7.17
N PHE A 791 -13.44 -7.76 -6.29
CA PHE A 791 -13.96 -7.02 -5.13
C PHE A 791 -13.57 -5.54 -5.21
N PRO A 792 -14.43 -4.65 -5.74
CA PRO A 792 -14.17 -3.22 -5.70
C PRO A 792 -14.46 -2.65 -4.30
N ALA A 793 -13.61 -1.73 -3.85
CA ALA A 793 -13.86 -0.91 -2.68
C ALA A 793 -13.86 0.57 -3.04
N SER A 794 -14.78 1.34 -2.45
CA SER A 794 -14.87 2.78 -2.68
C SER A 794 -15.03 3.53 -1.37
N ALA A 795 -14.58 4.78 -1.36
CA ALA A 795 -14.72 5.65 -0.19
C ALA A 795 -16.17 6.14 0.03
N GLN A 796 -17.03 6.05 -0.99
CA GLN A 796 -18.39 6.60 -0.94
C GLN A 796 -19.33 5.72 -0.12
N VAL A 797 -20.17 6.34 0.71
CA VAL A 797 -21.17 5.67 1.57
C VAL A 797 -22.53 5.50 0.84
N GLY A 798 -22.54 5.56 -0.50
CA GLY A 798 -23.75 5.58 -1.35
C GLY A 798 -23.75 4.52 -2.46
N PRO A 799 -24.60 4.68 -3.50
CA PRO A 799 -24.65 3.74 -4.62
C PRO A 799 -23.28 3.62 -5.30
N VAL A 800 -22.76 2.40 -5.38
CA VAL A 800 -21.45 2.14 -5.98
C VAL A 800 -21.54 2.41 -7.49
N PRO A 801 -20.64 3.25 -8.05
CA PRO A 801 -20.56 3.46 -9.49
C PRO A 801 -20.33 2.14 -10.23
N ALA A 802 -20.94 1.99 -11.40
CA ALA A 802 -20.58 0.89 -12.28
C ALA A 802 -19.13 1.05 -12.73
N TRP A 803 -18.44 -0.08 -12.85
CA TRP A 803 -17.08 -0.15 -13.37
C TRP A 803 -16.98 -1.19 -14.47
N ARG A 804 -15.94 -1.06 -15.29
CA ARG A 804 -15.61 -2.02 -16.34
C ARG A 804 -14.14 -2.38 -16.30
N ALA A 805 -13.85 -3.66 -16.52
CA ALA A 805 -12.49 -4.19 -16.65
C ALA A 805 -12.46 -5.27 -17.73
N THR A 806 -11.26 -5.59 -18.22
CA THR A 806 -10.97 -6.79 -18.99
C THR A 806 -10.18 -7.73 -18.12
N VAL A 807 -10.69 -8.93 -17.88
CA VAL A 807 -9.95 -9.99 -17.21
C VAL A 807 -9.37 -10.93 -18.26
N ARG A 808 -8.05 -11.10 -18.28
CA ARG A 808 -7.40 -12.11 -19.14
C ARG A 808 -6.90 -13.25 -18.28
N VAL A 809 -7.35 -14.47 -18.58
CA VAL A 809 -6.87 -15.68 -17.92
C VAL A 809 -5.95 -16.42 -18.89
N ARG A 810 -4.74 -16.74 -18.43
CA ARG A 810 -3.78 -17.56 -19.17
C ARG A 810 -3.48 -18.83 -18.41
N PHE A 811 -3.48 -19.95 -19.10
CA PHE A 811 -2.88 -21.19 -18.61
C PHE A 811 -1.58 -21.43 -19.37
N LEU A 812 -0.48 -21.60 -18.65
CA LEU A 812 0.85 -21.74 -19.22
C LEU A 812 1.39 -23.16 -19.05
N LEU A 813 2.09 -23.63 -20.07
CA LEU A 813 2.82 -24.89 -20.07
C LEU A 813 4.01 -24.83 -19.11
N LYS A 814 4.38 -25.99 -18.57
CA LYS A 814 5.65 -26.17 -17.84
C LYS A 814 6.85 -25.89 -18.74
N THR A 815 6.81 -26.42 -19.96
CA THR A 815 7.86 -26.26 -20.98
C THR A 815 7.21 -25.79 -22.29
N PRO A 816 7.62 -24.64 -22.85
CA PRO A 816 7.17 -24.19 -24.16
C PRO A 816 7.42 -25.23 -25.26
N ARG A 817 6.51 -25.32 -26.24
CA ARG A 817 6.64 -26.22 -27.39
C ARG A 817 7.04 -25.42 -28.64
N PRO A 818 8.12 -25.77 -29.35
CA PRO A 818 8.49 -25.09 -30.60
C PRO A 818 7.36 -25.14 -31.63
N ALA A 819 7.03 -24.01 -32.27
CA ALA A 819 6.02 -23.92 -33.31
C ALA A 819 6.64 -23.60 -34.69
N GLN A 820 7.59 -22.67 -34.75
CA GLN A 820 8.30 -22.31 -35.98
C GLN A 820 9.81 -22.35 -35.78
N ALA A 821 10.49 -23.15 -36.61
CA ALA A 821 11.95 -23.07 -36.75
C ALA A 821 12.32 -21.79 -37.50
N GLY A 822 13.39 -21.12 -37.09
CA GLY A 822 13.65 -19.72 -37.43
C GLY A 822 13.61 -19.39 -38.93
N LYS A 823 12.72 -18.45 -39.33
CA LYS A 823 12.54 -17.95 -40.71
C LYS A 823 13.12 -16.53 -40.84
N ASP A 824 13.80 -16.25 -41.94
CA ASP A 824 14.39 -14.92 -42.15
C ASP A 824 13.33 -13.88 -42.47
N VAL A 825 13.49 -12.67 -41.91
CA VAL A 825 12.72 -11.47 -42.20
C VAL A 825 13.67 -10.30 -42.43
N THR A 826 13.33 -9.44 -43.37
CA THR A 826 14.01 -8.15 -43.56
C THR A 826 12.99 -7.05 -43.41
N VAL A 827 13.29 -6.07 -42.57
CA VAL A 827 12.49 -4.86 -42.37
C VAL A 827 13.30 -3.70 -42.93
N VAL A 828 12.84 -3.10 -44.01
CA VAL A 828 13.51 -1.95 -44.62
C VAL A 828 13.38 -0.72 -43.71
N ALA A 829 14.36 0.18 -43.76
CA ALA A 829 14.34 1.43 -42.99
C ALA A 829 13.00 2.17 -43.14
N GLY A 830 12.36 2.52 -42.01
CA GLY A 830 11.03 3.12 -41.93
C GLY A 830 9.86 2.26 -42.42
N GLY A 831 10.12 1.00 -42.78
CA GLY A 831 9.14 0.07 -43.35
C GLY A 831 8.55 -0.92 -42.35
N ARG A 832 7.69 -1.80 -42.87
CA ARG A 832 7.05 -2.91 -42.14
C ARG A 832 7.07 -4.19 -42.98
N SER A 833 7.15 -5.34 -42.31
CA SER A 833 7.12 -6.67 -42.91
C SER A 833 6.16 -7.58 -42.16
N THR A 834 5.21 -8.17 -42.87
CA THR A 834 4.26 -9.14 -42.30
C THR A 834 4.99 -10.43 -41.92
N LEU A 835 4.71 -10.93 -40.71
CA LEU A 835 5.27 -12.17 -40.20
C LEU A 835 4.34 -13.35 -40.51
N GLU A 836 4.79 -14.25 -41.38
CA GLU A 836 4.11 -15.53 -41.60
C GLU A 836 4.46 -16.50 -40.47
N LEU A 837 3.50 -16.69 -39.56
CA LEU A 837 3.63 -17.59 -38.41
C LEU A 837 3.20 -19.01 -38.79
N ALA A 838 3.99 -20.02 -38.40
CA ALA A 838 3.61 -21.42 -38.58
C ALA A 838 2.40 -21.80 -37.71
N ALA A 839 1.66 -22.84 -38.13
CA ALA A 839 0.60 -23.42 -37.32
C ALA A 839 1.15 -23.94 -35.98
N THR A 840 0.40 -23.75 -34.90
CA THR A 840 0.83 -24.20 -33.57
C THR A 840 0.74 -25.72 -33.43
N PRO A 841 1.63 -26.34 -32.63
CA PRO A 841 1.41 -27.70 -32.16
C PRO A 841 0.01 -27.85 -31.53
N PRO A 842 -0.65 -29.00 -31.66
CA PRO A 842 -1.97 -29.20 -31.09
C PRO A 842 -1.96 -29.03 -29.56
N LEU A 843 -2.92 -28.27 -29.06
CA LEU A 843 -3.15 -28.01 -27.64
C LEU A 843 -4.64 -28.09 -27.35
N GLN A 844 -5.04 -28.94 -26.40
CA GLN A 844 -6.43 -29.02 -25.96
C GLN A 844 -6.74 -27.80 -25.07
N ALA A 845 -7.16 -26.71 -25.69
CA ALA A 845 -7.54 -25.49 -24.98
C ALA A 845 -8.94 -25.63 -24.34
N PRO A 846 -9.19 -25.02 -23.17
CA PRO A 846 -10.55 -24.88 -22.64
C PRO A 846 -11.45 -24.10 -23.60
N ALA A 847 -12.78 -24.25 -23.45
CA ALA A 847 -13.73 -23.51 -24.27
C ALA A 847 -13.50 -21.98 -24.14
N GLY A 848 -13.43 -21.27 -25.26
CA GLY A 848 -13.18 -19.83 -25.31
C GLY A 848 -11.71 -19.42 -25.24
N PHE A 849 -10.78 -20.35 -25.01
CA PHE A 849 -9.34 -20.07 -24.98
C PHE A 849 -8.71 -20.26 -26.37
N GLN A 850 -7.81 -19.36 -26.73
CA GLN A 850 -7.01 -19.42 -27.95
C GLN A 850 -5.57 -19.83 -27.62
N PRO A 851 -4.87 -20.58 -28.51
CA PRO A 851 -3.45 -20.85 -28.34
C PRO A 851 -2.64 -19.56 -28.21
N LEU A 852 -1.78 -19.52 -27.19
CA LEU A 852 -0.90 -18.40 -26.88
C LEU A 852 0.53 -18.74 -27.31
N VAL A 853 1.09 -17.94 -28.20
CA VAL A 853 2.46 -18.08 -28.68
C VAL A 853 3.32 -16.90 -28.24
N GLU A 854 4.59 -17.16 -27.97
CA GLU A 854 5.62 -16.14 -27.89
C GLU A 854 6.39 -16.10 -29.23
N VAL A 855 6.42 -14.93 -29.85
CA VAL A 855 7.14 -14.67 -31.10
C VAL A 855 8.36 -13.82 -30.80
N ARG A 856 9.50 -14.23 -31.34
CA ARG A 856 10.77 -13.51 -31.24
C ARG A 856 11.33 -13.22 -32.61
N VAL A 857 11.78 -11.98 -32.84
CA VAL A 857 12.58 -11.60 -34.00
C VAL A 857 13.98 -11.25 -33.50
N THR A 858 14.94 -12.12 -33.81
CA THR A 858 16.33 -11.99 -33.33
C THR A 858 17.21 -11.47 -34.47
N PRO A 859 17.75 -10.25 -34.40
CA PRO A 859 18.70 -9.76 -35.39
C PRO A 859 20.06 -10.48 -35.26
N PRO A 860 20.95 -10.43 -36.29
CA PRO A 860 22.31 -10.94 -36.20
C PRO A 860 23.15 -10.29 -35.10
N ALA A 861 22.85 -9.02 -34.78
CA ALA A 861 23.45 -8.26 -33.69
C ALA A 861 22.37 -7.37 -33.04
N GLY A 862 22.42 -7.25 -31.72
CA GLY A 862 21.44 -6.50 -30.92
C GLY A 862 20.37 -7.38 -30.28
N ASP A 863 19.43 -6.73 -29.60
CA ASP A 863 18.44 -7.41 -28.78
C ASP A 863 17.22 -7.89 -29.60
N ALA A 864 16.62 -8.99 -29.15
CA ALA A 864 15.47 -9.58 -29.82
C ALA A 864 14.19 -8.77 -29.54
N ALA A 865 13.36 -8.57 -30.56
CA ALA A 865 11.99 -8.11 -30.36
C ALA A 865 11.12 -9.28 -29.89
N ILE A 866 10.33 -9.10 -28.84
CA ILE A 866 9.55 -10.18 -28.21
C ILE A 866 8.10 -9.75 -28.05
N ARG A 867 7.17 -10.62 -28.47
CA ARG A 867 5.73 -10.41 -28.29
C ARG A 867 4.99 -11.70 -27.97
N ARG A 868 4.06 -11.67 -27.01
CA ARG A 868 3.01 -12.70 -26.89
C ARG A 868 1.80 -12.36 -27.74
N ALA A 869 1.25 -13.36 -28.43
CA ALA A 869 0.08 -13.20 -29.27
C ALA A 869 -0.82 -14.44 -29.23
N THR A 870 -2.13 -14.21 -29.26
CA THR A 870 -3.10 -15.26 -29.58
C THR A 870 -3.18 -15.44 -31.08
N LEU A 871 -3.19 -16.70 -31.53
CA LEU A 871 -3.43 -17.03 -32.93
C LEU A 871 -4.91 -17.39 -33.07
N GLU A 872 -5.67 -16.55 -33.75
CA GLU A 872 -7.04 -16.90 -34.13
C GLU A 872 -6.98 -18.01 -35.17
N HIS A 873 -7.61 -19.15 -34.90
CA HIS A 873 -7.83 -20.15 -35.93
C HIS A 873 -8.74 -19.54 -37.00
N PRO A 874 -8.35 -19.57 -38.29
CA PRO A 874 -9.20 -19.09 -39.38
C PRO A 874 -10.51 -19.87 -39.50
#